data_AF-Q2LTL3-F1
#
_entry.id   AF-Q2LTL3-F1
#
_cell.length_a   1.000
_cell.length_b   1.000
_cell.length_c   1.000
_cell.angle_alpha   90.00
_cell.angle_beta   90.00
_cell.angle_gamma   90.00
#
_symmetry.space_group_name_H-M   'P 1'
#
loop_
_entity.id
_entity.type
_entity.pdbx_description
1 polymer ?
#
loop_
_entity_poly.entity_id
_entity_poly.type
_entity_poly.pdbx_seq_one_letter_code
_entity_poly.pdbx_strand_id
1 'polypeptide(L)'
;MKIGDLTKNYFKSLGRELSDKIPDVPALAKDMTFQRLVILICMALLLSIMLTPQIEFRRPYFKIGSIAPKDIKADMDFLVEDRTSTEQKRRELAEGVKSVYDYDSSLSANLISTIPSVFSSIAETIERVDEKSAKGSKSAIGKQVFDQSIHEFEKNTGVKLSDEEIQILLQQKFSQNIADKIVHILEAAYRNRFIVNSDLSVHDLSVGITIRDLKTQTENDQRDFSTIFSLDQIDDVISKEAETMLQGTRENIRRTIISLTRRLISPNLTFNRNATEKKKQKLLETVKPVFSLVQKNEMIVREGQKISDTDHEKLEAFYRKKGQASLSNLSVFLGIFLTIILLSLVLYYWRIRNWPKKYARSNVDLLFLSTTAFFQILLVKTGIFMSDAINRAFPYLSMETCFFAIPFAAGAMLVAVLTNRNMALILNIFISFLISFLFEYDIKMSLFCFLGSIAASYHVVRCRQRSAFLKAGLYLGFFNIAVIACISLIMNEIFSFDLFSKLAMGMAGGLLSGVIVAGMTPLFETIFKYTTDIKLLELANLNQPIFQRMMMEAPGTYNHSVVVASLVEAAAEAIGANPLLAKVSAYYHDIGKLKKPLYFIENQRNGNNRHDKLSPKMSSLVIISHVKDGCEIAQQAKLGREITDIIREHHGTGLVSFFYDKAKKDKDPSISSLPETDFRYPGPKPQTKEAGLVLLGDVLEASSRTLSNPTPARISSLVHDRIEKVFMDGQLDECELTMRDLSKIAEIFNRILNGIFHHRVDYPDQGVREAGIRKDVNGHSD
;
A
#
# COMPACT_ATOMS: atom_id res chain seq x y z
N MET A 1 26.07 42.46 0.69
CA MET A 1 26.45 41.07 0.40
C MET A 1 25.25 40.19 0.74
N LYS A 2 24.54 39.63 -0.25
CA LYS A 2 23.18 39.10 -0.06
C LYS A 2 23.22 37.66 0.47
N ILE A 3 22.33 37.35 1.42
CA ILE A 3 22.11 36.03 2.05
C ILE A 3 21.90 34.89 1.03
N GLY A 4 21.51 35.22 -0.21
CA GLY A 4 21.42 34.28 -1.34
C GLY A 4 22.75 33.71 -1.83
N ASP A 5 23.89 34.38 -1.62
CA ASP A 5 25.20 33.86 -2.06
C ASP A 5 25.79 32.88 -1.04
N LEU A 6 25.47 33.04 0.25
CA LEU A 6 25.88 32.13 1.34
C LEU A 6 25.14 30.80 1.28
N THR A 7 23.83 30.83 1.04
CA THR A 7 23.00 29.61 0.88
C THR A 7 23.39 28.83 -0.38
N LYS A 8 23.69 29.54 -1.48
CA LYS A 8 24.13 28.93 -2.74
C LYS A 8 25.50 28.27 -2.63
N ASN A 9 26.44 28.88 -1.91
CA ASN A 9 27.75 28.27 -1.67
C ASN A 9 27.67 27.10 -0.68
N TYR A 10 26.79 27.16 0.32
CA TYR A 10 26.58 26.07 1.28
C TYR A 10 25.97 24.82 0.62
N PHE A 11 24.95 24.96 -0.25
CA PHE A 11 24.42 23.81 -0.99
C PHE A 11 25.39 23.26 -2.04
N LYS A 12 26.25 24.12 -2.63
CA LYS A 12 27.31 23.70 -3.56
C LYS A 12 28.45 22.99 -2.85
N SER A 13 28.80 23.40 -1.64
CA SER A 13 29.79 22.71 -0.81
C SER A 13 29.21 21.40 -0.28
N LEU A 14 27.95 21.37 0.16
CA LEU A 14 27.28 20.15 0.60
C LEU A 14 27.18 19.12 -0.54
N GLY A 15 26.86 19.56 -1.77
CA GLY A 15 26.83 18.70 -2.95
C GLY A 15 28.20 18.19 -3.40
N ARG A 16 29.27 18.97 -3.20
CA ARG A 16 30.66 18.51 -3.45
C ARG A 16 31.17 17.59 -2.33
N GLU A 17 30.91 17.92 -1.07
CA GLU A 17 31.25 17.07 0.06
C GLU A 17 30.49 15.74 0.05
N LEU A 18 29.25 15.70 -0.45
CA LEU A 18 28.51 14.46 -0.67
C LEU A 18 29.03 13.67 -1.90
N SER A 19 29.52 14.35 -2.95
CA SER A 19 30.08 13.70 -4.13
C SER A 19 31.48 13.13 -3.88
N ASP A 20 32.29 13.78 -3.04
CA ASP A 20 33.67 13.38 -2.74
C ASP A 20 33.77 12.38 -1.57
N LYS A 21 32.69 12.17 -0.79
CA LYS A 21 32.65 11.23 0.36
C LYS A 21 31.86 9.94 0.11
N ILE A 22 31.27 9.74 -1.06
CA ILE A 22 30.67 8.44 -1.41
C ILE A 22 31.77 7.60 -2.09
N PRO A 23 32.35 6.59 -1.40
CA PRO A 23 33.32 5.70 -2.03
C PRO A 23 32.66 5.01 -3.22
N ASP A 24 33.46 4.76 -4.27
CA ASP A 24 33.10 4.08 -5.52
C ASP A 24 31.67 3.53 -5.54
N VAL A 25 30.77 4.29 -6.17
CA VAL A 25 29.42 3.81 -6.48
C VAL A 25 29.57 2.39 -7.04
N PRO A 26 29.03 1.35 -6.36
CA PRO A 26 29.34 -0.03 -6.70
C PRO A 26 29.06 -0.26 -8.18
N ALA A 27 29.86 -1.08 -8.86
CA ALA A 27 29.73 -1.30 -10.32
C ALA A 27 28.28 -1.62 -10.74
N LEU A 28 27.52 -2.28 -9.86
CA LEU A 28 26.08 -2.55 -9.98
C LEU A 28 25.21 -1.29 -10.11
N ALA A 29 25.53 -0.20 -9.40
CA ALA A 29 24.81 1.06 -9.45
C ALA A 29 25.14 1.90 -10.71
N LYS A 30 26.14 1.51 -11.51
CA LYS A 30 26.36 2.04 -12.87
C LYS A 30 25.54 1.31 -13.93
N ASP A 31 25.00 0.12 -13.64
CA ASP A 31 24.14 -0.63 -14.55
C ASP A 31 22.78 0.06 -14.69
N MET A 32 22.42 0.40 -15.93
CA MET A 32 21.16 1.06 -16.27
C MET A 32 19.95 0.19 -15.92
N THR A 33 20.04 -1.13 -16.03
CA THR A 33 18.94 -2.05 -15.72
C THR A 33 18.68 -2.10 -14.21
N PHE A 34 19.75 -2.17 -13.42
CA PHE A 34 19.69 -2.10 -11.97
C PHE A 34 19.08 -0.76 -11.49
N GLN A 35 19.54 0.38 -12.04
CA GLN A 35 18.97 1.69 -11.72
C GLN A 35 17.45 1.74 -11.97
N ARG A 36 16.97 1.17 -13.09
CA ARG A 36 15.53 1.12 -13.40
C ARG A 36 14.76 0.26 -12.41
N LEU A 37 15.31 -0.89 -12.02
CA LEU A 37 14.68 -1.77 -11.03
C LEU A 37 14.59 -1.09 -9.67
N VAL A 38 15.65 -0.39 -9.24
CA VAL A 38 15.67 0.38 -7.99
C VAL A 38 14.61 1.47 -8.02
N ILE A 39 14.52 2.26 -9.10
CA ILE A 39 13.49 3.31 -9.25
C ILE A 39 12.09 2.70 -9.12
N LEU A 40 11.84 1.57 -9.79
CA LEU A 40 10.53 0.89 -9.76
C LEU A 40 10.19 0.35 -8.37
N ILE A 41 11.13 -0.31 -7.69
CA ILE A 41 10.92 -0.83 -6.33
C ILE A 41 10.70 0.31 -5.34
N CYS A 42 11.49 1.38 -5.40
CA CYS A 42 11.32 2.54 -4.54
C CYS A 42 9.97 3.22 -4.77
N MET A 43 9.57 3.41 -6.04
CA MET A 43 8.25 3.94 -6.39
C MET A 43 7.14 3.06 -5.82
N ALA A 44 7.20 1.74 -6.06
CA ALA A 44 6.20 0.81 -5.57
C ALA A 44 6.11 0.82 -4.05
N LEU A 45 7.24 0.85 -3.34
CA LEU A 45 7.27 0.92 -1.88
C LEU A 45 6.62 2.20 -1.36
N LEU A 46 7.02 3.36 -1.89
CA LEU A 46 6.49 4.67 -1.48
C LEU A 46 4.98 4.77 -1.75
N LEU A 47 4.54 4.37 -2.94
CA LEU A 47 3.11 4.37 -3.28
C LEU A 47 2.32 3.39 -2.42
N SER A 48 2.86 2.20 -2.11
CA SER A 48 2.19 1.23 -1.23
C SER A 48 2.04 1.74 0.19
N ILE A 49 3.08 2.40 0.72
CA ILE A 49 3.02 3.07 2.04
C ILE A 49 1.93 4.15 2.03
N MET A 50 1.82 4.91 0.94
CA MET A 50 0.73 5.88 0.82
C MET A 50 -0.63 5.18 0.71
N LEU A 51 -0.78 4.14 -0.10
CA LEU A 51 -2.09 3.53 -0.35
C LEU A 51 -2.61 2.68 0.80
N THR A 52 -1.73 2.18 1.67
CA THR A 52 -2.13 1.35 2.81
C THR A 52 -2.75 2.21 3.92
N PRO A 53 -3.93 1.83 4.46
CA PRO A 53 -4.52 2.49 5.63
C PRO A 53 -3.56 2.46 6.83
N GLN A 54 -3.52 3.52 7.64
CA GLN A 54 -2.49 3.77 8.66
C GLN A 54 -2.14 2.54 9.52
N ILE A 55 -0.85 2.16 9.50
CA ILE A 55 -0.30 1.12 10.38
C ILE A 55 -0.04 1.75 11.76
N GLU A 56 -0.99 1.64 12.68
CA GLU A 56 -0.75 2.01 14.09
C GLU A 56 0.13 0.95 14.77
N PHE A 57 1.44 1.23 14.89
CA PHE A 57 2.42 0.30 15.46
C PHE A 57 2.37 0.17 17.00
N ARG A 58 1.67 1.05 17.73
CA ARG A 58 1.67 1.07 19.20
C ARG A 58 0.27 0.82 19.77
N ARG A 59 0.11 -0.31 20.46
CA ARG A 59 -1.05 -0.54 21.34
C ARG A 59 -0.92 0.40 22.56
N PRO A 60 -1.88 1.31 22.80
CA PRO A 60 -1.88 2.05 24.05
C PRO A 60 -2.20 1.09 25.19
N TYR A 61 -1.40 1.15 26.27
CA TYR A 61 -1.65 0.37 27.48
C TYR A 61 -2.56 1.17 28.41
N PHE A 62 -3.79 0.70 28.61
CA PHE A 62 -4.74 1.30 29.54
C PHE A 62 -4.71 0.52 30.84
N LYS A 63 -4.55 1.21 31.98
CA LYS A 63 -4.65 0.58 33.30
C LYS A 63 -6.03 0.83 33.87
N ILE A 64 -6.62 -0.18 34.51
CA ILE A 64 -7.87 -0.03 35.26
C ILE A 64 -7.72 1.14 36.25
N GLY A 65 -8.67 2.07 36.24
CA GLY A 65 -8.67 3.26 37.07
C GLY A 65 -7.85 4.45 36.57
N SER A 66 -7.18 4.34 35.42
CA SER A 66 -6.55 5.48 34.74
C SER A 66 -7.58 6.37 34.03
N ILE A 67 -7.26 7.64 33.79
CA ILE A 67 -8.13 8.58 33.07
C ILE A 67 -7.84 8.46 31.57
N ALA A 68 -8.88 8.32 30.76
CA ALA A 68 -8.74 8.25 29.31
C ALA A 68 -8.26 9.61 28.73
N PRO A 69 -7.17 9.61 27.94
CA PRO A 69 -6.56 10.84 27.41
C PRO A 69 -7.27 11.40 26.17
N LYS A 70 -8.20 10.65 25.57
CA LYS A 70 -8.98 11.04 24.39
C LYS A 70 -10.23 10.16 24.26
N ASP A 71 -11.20 10.63 23.49
CA ASP A 71 -12.36 9.82 23.06
C ASP A 71 -11.92 8.60 22.23
N ILE A 72 -12.39 7.41 22.59
CA ILE A 72 -12.16 6.15 21.87
C ILE A 72 -13.49 5.53 21.46
N LYS A 73 -13.82 5.63 20.16
CA LYS A 73 -15.00 5.01 19.54
C LYS A 73 -14.62 3.70 18.85
N ALA A 74 -15.54 2.74 18.82
CA ALA A 74 -15.40 1.52 18.03
C ALA A 74 -15.44 1.87 16.53
N ASP A 75 -14.42 1.49 15.76
CA ASP A 75 -14.40 1.66 14.29
C ASP A 75 -14.99 0.46 13.53
N MET A 76 -15.29 -0.63 14.24
CA MET A 76 -15.84 -1.88 13.72
C MET A 76 -16.68 -2.59 14.78
N ASP A 77 -17.56 -3.51 14.35
CA ASP A 77 -18.29 -4.38 15.27
C ASP A 77 -17.35 -5.41 15.89
N PHE A 78 -17.45 -5.66 17.20
CA PHE A 78 -16.67 -6.71 17.86
C PHE A 78 -17.40 -7.32 19.07
N LEU A 79 -17.04 -8.56 19.37
CA LEU A 79 -17.59 -9.31 20.50
C LEU A 79 -16.68 -9.15 21.71
N VAL A 80 -17.28 -8.87 22.86
CA VAL A 80 -16.62 -8.76 24.17
C VAL A 80 -17.22 -9.83 25.07
N GLU A 81 -16.36 -10.60 25.74
CA GLU A 81 -16.83 -11.57 26.73
C GLU A 81 -17.46 -10.83 27.91
N ASP A 82 -18.74 -11.08 28.18
CA ASP A 82 -19.41 -10.57 29.38
C ASP A 82 -19.16 -11.55 30.52
N ARG A 83 -18.13 -11.26 31.32
CA ARG A 83 -17.76 -12.08 32.47
C ARG A 83 -18.87 -12.14 33.51
N THR A 84 -19.62 -11.06 33.70
CA THR A 84 -20.71 -11.01 34.69
C THR A 84 -21.84 -11.95 34.32
N SER A 85 -22.32 -11.90 33.06
CA SER A 85 -23.33 -12.82 32.56
C SER A 85 -22.83 -14.26 32.49
N THR A 86 -21.54 -14.47 32.19
CA THR A 86 -20.92 -15.80 32.16
C THR A 86 -20.84 -16.40 33.57
N GLU A 87 -20.44 -15.62 34.57
CA GLU A 87 -20.41 -16.03 35.97
C GLU A 87 -21.82 -16.28 36.52
N GLN A 88 -22.80 -15.45 36.15
CA GLN A 88 -24.19 -15.67 36.51
C GLN A 88 -24.70 -17.02 35.98
N LYS A 89 -24.47 -17.32 34.69
CA LYS A 89 -24.83 -18.63 34.11
C LYS A 89 -24.09 -19.78 34.78
N ARG A 90 -22.83 -19.59 35.19
CA ARG A 90 -22.09 -20.60 35.96
C ARG A 90 -22.72 -20.85 37.33
N ARG A 91 -23.19 -19.80 38.01
CA ARG A 91 -23.89 -19.93 39.30
C ARG A 91 -25.24 -20.62 39.16
N GLU A 92 -26.06 -20.20 38.20
CA GLU A 92 -27.37 -20.82 37.91
C GLU A 92 -27.22 -22.32 37.59
N LEU A 93 -26.21 -22.69 36.80
CA LEU A 93 -25.94 -24.10 36.51
C LEU A 93 -25.37 -24.87 37.71
N ALA A 94 -24.56 -24.23 38.55
CA ALA A 94 -24.02 -24.85 39.77
C ALA A 94 -25.11 -25.14 40.81
N GLU A 95 -26.13 -24.28 40.90
CA GLU A 95 -27.29 -24.47 41.77
C GLU A 95 -28.24 -25.56 41.25
N GLY A 96 -28.27 -25.82 39.94
CA GLY A 96 -29.07 -26.89 39.33
C GLY A 96 -28.46 -28.30 39.39
N VAL A 97 -27.26 -28.48 39.98
CA VAL A 97 -26.59 -29.78 40.02
C VAL A 97 -27.20 -30.69 41.07
N LYS A 98 -27.75 -31.84 40.66
CA LYS A 98 -28.26 -32.87 41.57
C LYS A 98 -27.15 -33.49 42.42
N SER A 99 -27.39 -33.64 43.72
CA SER A 99 -26.55 -34.40 44.63
C SER A 99 -26.51 -35.88 44.26
N VAL A 100 -25.34 -36.49 44.32
CA VAL A 100 -25.15 -37.92 44.04
C VAL A 100 -25.12 -38.70 45.36
N TYR A 101 -25.98 -39.70 45.46
CA TYR A 101 -26.05 -40.63 46.58
C TYR A 101 -25.68 -42.04 46.11
N ASP A 102 -24.80 -42.71 46.85
CA ASP A 102 -24.38 -44.08 46.57
C ASP A 102 -25.33 -45.06 47.26
N TYR A 103 -25.90 -45.97 46.48
CA TYR A 103 -26.79 -47.04 46.93
C TYR A 103 -26.04 -48.37 46.98
N ASP A 104 -25.99 -48.99 48.16
CA ASP A 104 -25.47 -50.34 48.34
C ASP A 104 -26.61 -51.36 48.25
N SER A 105 -26.81 -51.90 47.05
CA SER A 105 -27.79 -52.97 46.79
C SER A 105 -27.41 -54.32 47.40
N SER A 106 -26.16 -54.50 47.85
CA SER A 106 -25.68 -55.76 48.46
C SER A 106 -25.85 -55.81 49.97
N LEU A 107 -26.00 -54.66 50.64
CA LEU A 107 -26.08 -54.55 52.09
C LEU A 107 -27.19 -55.42 52.69
N SER A 108 -28.41 -55.32 52.15
CA SER A 108 -29.57 -56.08 52.65
C SER A 108 -29.36 -57.58 52.46
N ALA A 109 -28.93 -58.03 51.28
CA ALA A 109 -28.66 -59.43 50.98
C ALA A 109 -27.55 -60.01 51.87
N ASN A 110 -26.48 -59.25 52.11
CA ASN A 110 -25.37 -59.65 52.98
C ASN A 110 -25.84 -59.77 54.45
N LEU A 111 -26.63 -58.83 54.95
CA LEU A 111 -27.19 -58.89 56.31
C LEU A 111 -28.12 -60.10 56.46
N ILE A 112 -28.99 -60.32 55.48
CA ILE A 112 -29.96 -61.44 55.45
C ILE A 112 -29.24 -62.81 55.45
N SER A 113 -28.11 -62.96 54.75
CA SER A 113 -27.35 -64.21 54.74
C SER A 113 -26.45 -64.39 55.96
N THR A 114 -25.91 -63.29 56.50
CA THR A 114 -24.93 -63.34 57.59
C THR A 114 -25.60 -63.68 58.92
N ILE A 115 -26.78 -63.15 59.20
CA ILE A 115 -27.46 -63.36 60.49
C ILE A 115 -27.73 -64.85 60.78
N PRO A 116 -28.37 -65.64 59.90
CA PRO A 116 -28.58 -67.07 60.12
C PRO A 116 -27.27 -67.87 60.19
N SER A 117 -26.25 -67.47 59.43
CA SER A 117 -24.92 -68.11 59.43
C SER A 117 -24.21 -67.94 60.77
N VAL A 118 -24.21 -66.72 61.32
CA VAL A 118 -23.56 -66.43 62.59
C VAL A 118 -24.31 -67.07 63.76
N PHE A 119 -25.66 -67.04 63.73
CA PHE A 119 -26.48 -67.74 64.73
C PHE A 119 -26.19 -69.26 64.74
N SER A 120 -26.09 -69.89 63.57
CA SER A 120 -25.71 -71.31 63.44
C SER A 120 -24.30 -71.60 63.98
N SER A 121 -23.32 -70.73 63.68
CA SER A 121 -21.95 -70.90 64.17
C SER A 121 -21.87 -70.82 65.71
N ILE A 122 -22.63 -69.91 66.32
CA ILE A 122 -22.71 -69.79 67.77
C ILE A 122 -23.47 -70.98 68.38
N ALA A 123 -24.57 -71.42 67.76
CA ALA A 123 -25.32 -72.59 68.19
C ALA A 123 -24.47 -73.88 68.17
N GLU A 124 -23.69 -74.12 67.10
CA GLU A 124 -22.73 -75.23 67.04
C GLU A 124 -21.66 -75.15 68.14
N THR A 125 -21.22 -73.94 68.46
CA THR A 125 -20.23 -73.71 69.51
C THR A 125 -20.83 -74.01 70.89
N ILE A 126 -22.10 -73.65 71.12
CA ILE A 126 -22.85 -73.99 72.34
C ILE A 126 -23.02 -75.51 72.45
N GLU A 127 -23.38 -76.22 71.37
CA GLU A 127 -23.49 -77.69 71.38
C GLU A 127 -22.16 -78.38 71.68
N ARG A 128 -21.06 -77.94 71.06
CA ARG A 128 -19.70 -78.49 71.34
C ARG A 128 -19.25 -78.25 72.77
N VAL A 129 -19.71 -77.17 73.41
CA VAL A 129 -19.42 -76.85 74.82
C VAL A 129 -20.32 -77.68 75.76
N ASP A 130 -21.60 -77.87 75.41
CA ASP A 130 -22.53 -78.75 76.15
C ASP A 130 -22.05 -80.22 76.13
N GLU A 131 -21.58 -80.74 75.00
CA GLU A 131 -21.03 -82.09 74.87
C GLU A 131 -19.73 -82.31 75.66
N LYS A 132 -18.87 -81.27 75.75
CA LYS A 132 -17.62 -81.33 76.53
C LYS A 132 -17.84 -81.14 78.03
N SER A 133 -18.86 -80.39 78.45
CA SER A 133 -19.25 -80.26 79.86
C SER A 133 -19.78 -81.57 80.47
N ALA A 134 -20.40 -82.44 79.65
CA ALA A 134 -20.81 -83.78 80.09
C ALA A 134 -19.62 -84.72 80.40
N LYS A 135 -18.39 -84.37 80.02
CA LYS A 135 -17.13 -85.10 80.30
C LYS A 135 -16.14 -84.27 81.13
N GLY A 136 -16.59 -83.74 82.27
CA GLY A 136 -15.75 -83.55 83.47
C GLY A 136 -14.50 -82.65 83.44
N SER A 137 -14.30 -81.76 82.45
CA SER A 137 -13.13 -80.85 82.43
C SER A 137 -13.49 -79.36 82.24
N LYS A 138 -13.27 -78.59 83.31
CA LYS A 138 -13.08 -77.13 83.45
C LYS A 138 -13.95 -76.16 82.61
N SER A 139 -14.91 -75.55 83.32
CA SER A 139 -15.75 -74.38 83.00
C SER A 139 -15.06 -73.12 82.44
N ALA A 140 -13.73 -72.97 82.55
CA ALA A 140 -13.02 -71.77 82.08
C ALA A 140 -12.81 -71.72 80.54
N ILE A 141 -12.67 -72.86 79.86
CA ILE A 141 -12.40 -72.91 78.41
C ILE A 141 -13.68 -72.62 77.61
N GLY A 142 -14.85 -73.03 78.11
CA GLY A 142 -16.15 -72.78 77.46
C GLY A 142 -16.53 -71.30 77.42
N LYS A 143 -16.17 -70.52 78.46
CA LYS A 143 -16.44 -69.08 78.50
C LYS A 143 -15.58 -68.30 77.51
N GLN A 144 -14.30 -68.66 77.39
CA GLN A 144 -13.37 -67.98 76.49
C GLN A 144 -13.67 -68.21 75.00
N VAL A 145 -14.10 -69.42 74.62
CA VAL A 145 -14.52 -69.73 73.23
C VAL A 145 -15.85 -69.05 72.91
N PHE A 146 -16.77 -68.95 73.88
CA PHE A 146 -18.05 -68.26 73.69
C PHE A 146 -17.86 -66.73 73.55
N ASP A 147 -17.03 -66.11 74.39
CA ASP A 147 -16.71 -64.69 74.28
C ASP A 147 -16.05 -64.36 72.92
N GLN A 148 -15.27 -65.30 72.35
CA GLN A 148 -14.74 -65.19 70.99
C GLN A 148 -15.83 -65.26 69.92
N SER A 149 -16.81 -66.16 70.05
CA SER A 149 -17.94 -66.25 69.10
C SER A 149 -18.89 -65.05 69.17
N ILE A 150 -19.08 -64.47 70.36
CA ILE A 150 -19.80 -63.19 70.52
C ILE A 150 -19.00 -62.06 69.87
N HIS A 151 -17.68 -61.99 70.09
CA HIS A 151 -16.84 -61.01 69.41
C HIS A 151 -16.89 -61.19 67.87
N GLU A 152 -16.98 -62.42 67.37
CA GLU A 152 -17.17 -62.70 65.94
C GLU A 152 -18.55 -62.25 65.44
N PHE A 153 -19.60 -62.41 66.24
CA PHE A 153 -20.93 -61.83 65.96
C PHE A 153 -20.86 -60.31 65.83
N GLU A 154 -20.26 -59.64 66.82
CA GLU A 154 -20.15 -58.17 66.82
C GLU A 154 -19.30 -57.67 65.64
N LYS A 155 -18.27 -58.43 65.26
CA LYS A 155 -17.42 -58.11 64.11
C LYS A 155 -18.14 -58.29 62.77
N ASN A 156 -18.92 -59.35 62.60
CA ASN A 156 -19.58 -59.68 61.34
C ASN A 156 -20.88 -58.90 61.14
N THR A 157 -21.56 -58.52 62.22
CA THR A 157 -22.83 -57.78 62.18
C THR A 157 -22.68 -56.28 62.45
N GLY A 158 -21.54 -55.86 63.01
CA GLY A 158 -21.28 -54.46 63.38
C GLY A 158 -22.02 -53.99 64.64
N VAL A 159 -22.78 -54.87 65.32
CA VAL A 159 -23.63 -54.53 66.47
C VAL A 159 -23.09 -55.17 67.74
N LYS A 160 -22.90 -54.36 68.79
CA LYS A 160 -22.53 -54.86 70.12
C LYS A 160 -23.73 -55.38 70.90
N LEU A 161 -23.64 -56.57 71.47
CA LEU A 161 -24.72 -57.15 72.27
C LEU A 161 -24.61 -56.69 73.73
N SER A 162 -25.73 -56.36 74.37
CA SER A 162 -25.73 -56.08 75.80
C SER A 162 -25.67 -57.38 76.62
N ASP A 163 -25.18 -57.31 77.86
CA ASP A 163 -25.11 -58.48 78.76
C ASP A 163 -26.48 -59.15 78.95
N GLU A 164 -27.56 -58.36 78.97
CA GLU A 164 -28.94 -58.85 79.05
C GLU A 164 -29.36 -59.61 77.78
N GLU A 165 -29.00 -59.10 76.61
CA GLU A 165 -29.33 -59.74 75.32
C GLU A 165 -28.56 -61.04 75.12
N ILE A 166 -27.28 -61.07 75.52
CA ILE A 166 -26.45 -62.28 75.51
C ILE A 166 -27.09 -63.37 76.37
N GLN A 167 -27.56 -63.04 77.59
CA GLN A 167 -28.22 -64.01 78.46
C GLN A 167 -29.53 -64.55 77.86
N ILE A 168 -30.34 -63.70 77.24
CA ILE A 168 -31.61 -64.11 76.62
C ILE A 168 -31.36 -65.00 75.40
N LEU A 169 -30.39 -64.64 74.55
CA LEU A 169 -30.03 -65.44 73.37
C LEU A 169 -29.40 -66.79 73.77
N LEU A 170 -28.61 -66.83 74.86
CA LEU A 170 -28.09 -68.06 75.46
C LEU A 170 -29.18 -68.98 75.99
N GLN A 171 -30.18 -68.45 76.69
CA GLN A 171 -31.33 -69.25 77.16
C GLN A 171 -32.11 -69.89 76.01
N GLN A 172 -32.09 -69.26 74.84
CA GLN A 172 -32.70 -69.77 73.62
C GLN A 172 -31.73 -70.52 72.71
N LYS A 173 -30.50 -70.81 73.20
CA LYS A 173 -29.42 -71.49 72.47
C LYS A 173 -29.15 -70.93 71.07
N PHE A 174 -29.32 -69.61 70.87
CA PHE A 174 -29.19 -68.98 69.56
C PHE A 174 -30.02 -69.68 68.46
N SER A 175 -31.26 -70.06 68.78
CA SER A 175 -32.11 -70.83 67.87
C SER A 175 -32.30 -70.15 66.51
N GLN A 176 -32.31 -70.95 65.44
CA GLN A 176 -32.51 -70.47 64.08
C GLN A 176 -33.85 -69.74 63.89
N ASN A 177 -34.88 -70.13 64.65
CA ASN A 177 -36.17 -69.44 64.67
C ASN A 177 -36.06 -67.95 65.06
N ILE A 178 -35.14 -67.58 65.95
CA ILE A 178 -34.89 -66.17 66.31
C ILE A 178 -34.17 -65.45 65.17
N ALA A 179 -33.20 -66.10 64.52
CA ALA A 179 -32.51 -65.56 63.36
C ALA A 179 -33.48 -65.31 62.20
N ASP A 180 -34.37 -66.27 61.90
CA ASP A 180 -35.38 -66.16 60.84
C ASP A 180 -36.36 -65.02 61.10
N LYS A 181 -36.77 -64.81 62.35
CA LYS A 181 -37.61 -63.68 62.76
C LYS A 181 -36.92 -62.34 62.56
N ILE A 182 -35.63 -62.23 62.91
CA ILE A 182 -34.84 -61.01 62.68
C ILE A 182 -34.69 -60.76 61.18
N VAL A 183 -34.36 -61.79 60.40
CA VAL A 183 -34.24 -61.71 58.94
C VAL A 183 -35.53 -61.25 58.29
N HIS A 184 -36.68 -61.78 58.69
CA HIS A 184 -37.97 -61.37 58.12
C HIS A 184 -38.28 -59.89 58.39
N ILE A 185 -37.97 -59.39 59.58
CA ILE A 185 -38.16 -57.96 59.92
C ILE A 185 -37.16 -57.10 59.14
N LEU A 186 -35.91 -57.54 58.97
CA LEU A 186 -34.92 -56.85 58.12
C LEU A 186 -35.36 -56.82 56.65
N GLU A 187 -35.83 -57.95 56.10
CA GLU A 187 -36.38 -58.01 54.75
C GLU A 187 -37.54 -57.04 54.57
N ALA A 188 -38.48 -57.01 55.52
CA ALA A 188 -39.60 -56.10 55.51
C ALA A 188 -39.15 -54.63 55.57
N ALA A 189 -38.10 -54.31 56.35
CA ALA A 189 -37.55 -52.96 56.44
C ALA A 189 -36.90 -52.49 55.13
N TYR A 190 -36.04 -53.31 54.51
CA TYR A 190 -35.32 -52.95 53.29
C TYR A 190 -36.14 -53.11 51.99
N ARG A 191 -37.28 -53.81 52.01
CA ARG A 191 -38.10 -54.07 50.81
C ARG A 191 -38.53 -52.78 50.12
N ASN A 192 -37.98 -52.53 48.94
CA ASN A 192 -38.24 -51.36 48.09
C ASN A 192 -38.01 -50.00 48.78
N ARG A 193 -37.10 -49.94 49.77
CA ARG A 193 -36.79 -48.70 50.50
C ARG A 193 -35.31 -48.34 50.45
N PHE A 194 -35.06 -47.05 50.27
CA PHE A 194 -33.77 -46.42 50.48
C PHE A 194 -33.72 -45.82 51.88
N ILE A 195 -32.66 -46.11 52.61
CA ILE A 195 -32.49 -45.74 54.00
C ILE A 195 -31.32 -44.76 54.07
N VAL A 196 -31.61 -43.54 54.51
CA VAL A 196 -30.61 -42.47 54.66
C VAL A 196 -30.32 -42.22 56.14
N ASN A 197 -29.09 -41.77 56.42
CA ASN A 197 -28.65 -41.45 57.79
C ASN A 197 -29.28 -40.17 58.34
N SER A 198 -29.60 -39.22 57.46
CA SER A 198 -30.21 -37.93 57.79
C SER A 198 -31.19 -37.54 56.69
N ASP A 199 -32.18 -36.71 57.03
CA ASP A 199 -33.10 -36.17 56.03
C ASP A 199 -32.36 -35.47 54.89
N LEU A 200 -32.97 -35.52 53.70
CA LEU A 200 -32.45 -34.86 52.51
C LEU A 200 -32.43 -33.34 52.69
N SER A 201 -31.46 -32.67 52.09
CA SER A 201 -31.37 -31.21 52.17
C SER A 201 -32.50 -30.52 51.40
N VAL A 202 -32.81 -29.26 51.76
CA VAL A 202 -33.83 -28.44 51.04
C VAL A 202 -33.51 -28.32 49.54
N HIS A 203 -32.21 -28.32 49.21
CA HIS A 203 -31.74 -28.30 47.83
C HIS A 203 -32.06 -29.63 47.11
N ASP A 204 -31.79 -30.77 47.74
CA ASP A 204 -32.10 -32.10 47.20
C ASP A 204 -33.59 -32.28 46.93
N LEU A 205 -34.44 -31.77 47.83
CA LEU A 205 -35.90 -31.82 47.68
C LEU A 205 -36.42 -30.98 46.51
N SER A 206 -35.70 -29.91 46.12
CA SER A 206 -36.14 -29.01 45.03
C SER A 206 -35.64 -29.45 43.64
N VAL A 207 -34.44 -30.01 43.54
CA VAL A 207 -33.82 -30.37 42.25
C VAL A 207 -33.95 -31.88 41.93
N GLY A 208 -34.07 -32.71 42.97
CA GLY A 208 -33.96 -34.18 42.91
C GLY A 208 -32.54 -34.65 43.20
N ILE A 209 -32.40 -35.97 43.42
CA ILE A 209 -31.10 -36.61 43.68
C ILE A 209 -30.74 -37.59 42.55
N THR A 210 -29.45 -37.85 42.35
CA THR A 210 -28.98 -38.96 41.52
C THR A 210 -28.60 -40.11 42.44
N ILE A 211 -29.21 -41.29 42.27
CA ILE A 211 -28.84 -42.51 42.96
C ILE A 211 -27.88 -43.30 42.08
N ARG A 212 -26.69 -43.61 42.59
CA ARG A 212 -25.66 -44.42 41.95
C ARG A 212 -25.58 -45.77 42.63
N ASP A 213 -25.94 -46.83 41.93
CA ASP A 213 -25.80 -48.19 42.47
C ASP A 213 -24.31 -48.60 42.47
N LEU A 214 -23.77 -48.97 43.64
CA LEU A 214 -22.35 -49.29 43.80
C LEU A 214 -21.92 -50.57 43.06
N LYS A 215 -22.84 -51.51 42.83
CA LYS A 215 -22.57 -52.79 42.18
C LYS A 215 -22.57 -52.67 40.66
N THR A 216 -23.58 -52.01 40.11
CA THR A 216 -23.78 -51.86 38.67
C THR A 216 -23.16 -50.60 38.09
N GLN A 217 -22.80 -49.64 38.96
CA GLN A 217 -22.29 -48.31 38.58
C GLN A 217 -23.28 -47.49 37.74
N THR A 218 -24.57 -47.86 37.77
CA THR A 218 -25.63 -47.15 37.05
C THR A 218 -26.12 -45.96 37.87
N GLU A 219 -26.35 -44.82 37.20
CA GLU A 219 -26.90 -43.60 37.80
C GLU A 219 -28.34 -43.40 37.34
N ASN A 220 -29.27 -43.26 38.29
CA ASN A 220 -30.67 -42.96 38.04
C ASN A 220 -31.10 -41.72 38.83
N ASP A 221 -31.81 -40.81 38.17
CA ASP A 221 -32.31 -39.60 38.83
C ASP A 221 -33.67 -39.88 39.50
N GLN A 222 -33.75 -39.58 40.79
CA GLN A 222 -34.94 -39.77 41.62
C GLN A 222 -35.52 -38.41 42.03
N ARG A 223 -36.82 -38.23 41.78
CA ARG A 223 -37.62 -37.08 42.24
C ARG A 223 -38.78 -37.46 43.16
N ASP A 224 -39.12 -38.74 43.19
CA ASP A 224 -40.10 -39.27 44.12
C ASP A 224 -39.38 -39.77 45.37
N PHE A 225 -39.57 -39.06 46.49
CA PHE A 225 -38.92 -39.37 47.76
C PHE A 225 -39.76 -40.31 48.64
N SER A 226 -40.90 -40.82 48.16
CA SER A 226 -41.77 -41.73 48.93
C SER A 226 -41.11 -43.06 49.29
N THR A 227 -40.06 -43.44 48.58
CA THR A 227 -39.26 -44.66 48.82
C THR A 227 -38.03 -44.40 49.69
N ILE A 228 -37.77 -43.15 50.08
CA ILE A 228 -36.61 -42.76 50.90
C ILE A 228 -37.08 -42.51 52.33
N PHE A 229 -36.48 -43.23 53.26
CA PHE A 229 -36.80 -43.19 54.68
C PHE A 229 -35.55 -42.84 55.47
N SER A 230 -35.69 -41.96 56.46
CA SER A 230 -34.64 -41.75 57.47
C SER A 230 -34.67 -42.87 58.50
N LEU A 231 -33.56 -43.07 59.22
CA LEU A 231 -33.45 -44.09 60.28
C LEU A 231 -34.62 -44.00 61.29
N ASP A 232 -35.02 -42.80 61.66
CA ASP A 232 -36.13 -42.56 62.60
C ASP A 232 -37.49 -43.02 62.04
N GLN A 233 -37.72 -42.89 60.73
CA GLN A 233 -38.98 -43.31 60.09
C GLN A 233 -39.08 -44.83 59.92
N ILE A 234 -37.96 -45.54 59.95
CA ILE A 234 -37.92 -47.00 59.80
C ILE A 234 -38.27 -47.69 61.10
N ASP A 235 -38.04 -47.05 62.24
CA ASP A 235 -38.42 -47.59 63.54
C ASP A 235 -39.92 -47.92 63.62
N ASP A 236 -40.78 -47.08 63.03
CA ASP A 236 -42.23 -47.33 62.95
C ASP A 236 -42.55 -48.55 62.08
N VAL A 237 -41.80 -48.76 60.99
CA VAL A 237 -41.96 -49.93 60.11
C VAL A 237 -41.56 -51.21 60.84
N ILE A 238 -40.42 -51.19 61.54
CA ILE A 238 -39.93 -52.31 62.35
C ILE A 238 -40.95 -52.66 63.43
N SER A 239 -41.43 -51.66 64.17
CA SER A 239 -42.38 -51.87 65.27
C SER A 239 -43.69 -52.50 64.78
N LYS A 240 -44.23 -52.02 63.67
CA LYS A 240 -45.47 -52.56 63.07
C LYS A 240 -45.31 -54.01 62.57
N GLU A 241 -44.18 -54.30 61.91
CA GLU A 241 -43.90 -55.66 61.43
C GLU A 241 -43.64 -56.62 62.60
N ALA A 242 -42.92 -56.16 63.62
CA ALA A 242 -42.62 -56.92 64.82
C ALA A 242 -43.88 -57.25 65.64
N GLU A 243 -44.85 -56.32 65.73
CA GLU A 243 -46.15 -56.58 66.38
C GLU A 243 -46.97 -57.68 65.69
N THR A 244 -46.83 -57.80 64.36
CA THR A 244 -47.52 -58.81 63.57
C THR A 244 -46.82 -60.17 63.64
N MET A 245 -45.49 -60.18 63.50
CA MET A 245 -44.70 -61.42 63.40
C MET A 245 -44.31 -62.05 64.76
N LEU A 246 -44.29 -61.27 65.84
CA LEU A 246 -43.88 -61.75 67.17
C LEU A 246 -45.08 -62.11 68.07
N GLN A 247 -46.30 -62.23 67.52
CA GLN A 247 -47.48 -62.66 68.27
C GLN A 247 -47.24 -64.05 68.90
N GLY A 248 -47.39 -64.15 70.22
CA GLY A 248 -47.13 -65.37 71.00
C GLY A 248 -45.68 -65.57 71.48
N THR A 249 -44.76 -64.65 71.20
CA THR A 249 -43.39 -64.67 71.75
C THR A 249 -43.36 -64.01 73.13
N ARG A 250 -42.54 -64.50 74.08
CA ARG A 250 -42.39 -63.89 75.41
C ARG A 250 -41.87 -62.45 75.30
N GLU A 251 -42.32 -61.59 76.20
CA GLU A 251 -42.08 -60.14 76.16
C GLU A 251 -40.58 -59.76 76.15
N ASN A 252 -39.78 -60.49 76.92
CA ASN A 252 -38.33 -60.29 76.99
C ASN A 252 -37.64 -60.63 75.65
N ILE A 253 -37.98 -61.76 75.02
CA ILE A 253 -37.43 -62.17 73.72
C ILE A 253 -37.87 -61.20 72.63
N ARG A 254 -39.13 -60.75 72.67
CA ARG A 254 -39.69 -59.77 71.72
C ARG A 254 -38.90 -58.46 71.74
N ARG A 255 -38.62 -57.93 72.95
CA ARG A 255 -37.82 -56.69 73.12
C ARG A 255 -36.39 -56.87 72.62
N THR A 256 -35.76 -58.02 72.90
CA THR A 256 -34.41 -58.33 72.39
C THR A 256 -34.38 -58.38 70.86
N ILE A 257 -35.35 -59.03 70.21
CA ILE A 257 -35.43 -59.09 68.75
C ILE A 257 -35.57 -57.69 68.15
N ILE A 258 -36.46 -56.85 68.70
CA ILE A 258 -36.66 -55.47 68.20
C ILE A 258 -35.41 -54.61 68.42
N SER A 259 -34.83 -54.64 69.63
CA SER A 259 -33.60 -53.91 69.98
C SER A 259 -32.43 -54.27 69.06
N LEU A 260 -32.24 -55.57 68.82
CA LEU A 260 -31.18 -56.08 67.95
C LEU A 260 -31.44 -55.71 66.49
N THR A 261 -32.67 -55.88 66.01
CA THR A 261 -33.05 -55.54 64.63
C THR A 261 -32.87 -54.05 64.33
N ARG A 262 -33.25 -53.17 65.26
CA ARG A 262 -33.04 -51.71 65.12
C ARG A 262 -31.57 -51.35 64.94
N ARG A 263 -30.69 -51.96 65.73
CA ARG A 263 -29.25 -51.70 65.66
C ARG A 263 -28.57 -52.36 64.45
N LEU A 264 -29.19 -53.38 63.86
CA LEU A 264 -28.71 -54.05 62.63
C LEU A 264 -29.06 -53.28 61.35
N ILE A 265 -30.05 -52.39 61.39
CA ILE A 265 -30.37 -51.55 60.23
C ILE A 265 -29.29 -50.48 60.06
N SER A 266 -28.79 -50.38 58.84
CA SER A 266 -27.77 -49.44 58.42
C SER A 266 -28.24 -48.71 57.17
N PRO A 267 -27.84 -47.45 56.97
CA PRO A 267 -28.20 -46.70 55.79
C PRO A 267 -27.63 -47.37 54.54
N ASN A 268 -28.50 -47.69 53.58
CA ASN A 268 -28.12 -48.26 52.28
C ASN A 268 -27.98 -47.18 51.20
N LEU A 269 -28.34 -45.93 51.49
CA LEU A 269 -28.20 -44.77 50.61
C LEU A 269 -27.40 -43.68 51.32
N THR A 270 -26.22 -43.32 50.78
CA THR A 270 -25.28 -42.40 51.43
C THR A 270 -24.83 -41.28 50.50
N PHE A 271 -24.70 -40.05 51.00
CA PHE A 271 -24.32 -38.90 50.17
C PHE A 271 -22.84 -38.99 49.73
N ASN A 272 -22.60 -38.97 48.42
CA ASN A 272 -21.25 -38.95 47.84
C ASN A 272 -20.84 -37.54 47.42
N ARG A 273 -20.15 -36.84 48.33
CA ARG A 273 -19.63 -35.49 48.10
C ARG A 273 -18.66 -35.43 46.90
N ASN A 274 -17.78 -36.42 46.76
CA ASN A 274 -16.77 -36.42 45.70
C ASN A 274 -17.39 -36.59 44.31
N ALA A 275 -18.37 -37.48 44.16
CA ALA A 275 -19.11 -37.66 42.92
C ALA A 275 -19.93 -36.41 42.57
N THR A 276 -20.57 -35.80 43.57
CA THR A 276 -21.34 -34.55 43.42
C THR A 276 -20.44 -33.40 42.94
N GLU A 277 -19.29 -33.16 43.60
CA GLU A 277 -18.34 -32.13 43.19
C GLU A 277 -17.75 -32.39 41.79
N LYS A 278 -17.46 -33.65 41.47
CA LYS A 278 -16.97 -34.03 40.13
C LYS A 278 -18.03 -33.77 39.05
N LYS A 279 -19.31 -34.03 39.34
CA LYS A 279 -20.44 -33.75 38.44
C LYS A 279 -20.63 -32.24 38.26
N LYS A 280 -20.47 -31.46 39.34
CA LYS A 280 -20.48 -30.00 39.34
C LYS A 280 -19.36 -29.41 38.48
N GLN A 281 -18.13 -29.91 38.63
CA GLN A 281 -16.98 -29.47 37.82
C GLN A 281 -17.18 -29.73 36.32
N LYS A 282 -17.60 -30.95 35.95
CA LYS A 282 -17.89 -31.29 34.54
C LYS A 282 -18.95 -30.38 33.92
N LEU A 283 -19.98 -30.01 34.68
CA LEU A 283 -21.04 -29.12 34.20
C LEU A 283 -20.52 -27.69 34.02
N LEU A 284 -19.69 -27.20 34.95
CA LEU A 284 -19.06 -25.88 34.88
C LEU A 284 -18.09 -25.73 33.69
N GLU A 285 -17.37 -26.79 33.32
CA GLU A 285 -16.49 -26.82 32.15
C GLU A 285 -17.26 -26.74 30.81
N THR A 286 -18.54 -27.11 30.81
CA THR A 286 -19.39 -27.08 29.60
C THR A 286 -19.98 -25.68 29.33
N VAL A 287 -19.86 -24.75 30.28
CA VAL A 287 -20.45 -23.40 30.15
C VAL A 287 -19.66 -22.56 29.15
N LYS A 288 -20.28 -22.32 27.99
CA LYS A 288 -19.74 -21.42 26.97
C LYS A 288 -19.78 -19.97 27.46
N PRO A 289 -18.72 -19.17 27.27
CA PRO A 289 -18.74 -17.75 27.57
C PRO A 289 -19.86 -17.00 26.84
N VAL A 290 -20.46 -16.03 27.51
CA VAL A 290 -21.47 -15.14 26.93
C VAL A 290 -20.76 -13.95 26.32
N PHE A 291 -21.10 -13.61 25.07
CA PHE A 291 -20.53 -12.45 24.37
C PHE A 291 -21.56 -11.35 24.21
N SER A 292 -21.15 -10.11 24.48
CA SER A 292 -21.87 -8.89 24.15
C SER A 292 -21.32 -8.29 22.85
N LEU A 293 -22.21 -7.78 21.98
CA LEU A 293 -21.84 -7.15 20.72
C LEU A 293 -21.68 -5.63 20.92
N VAL A 294 -20.48 -5.13 20.69
CA VAL A 294 -20.19 -3.69 20.60
C VAL A 294 -20.32 -3.27 19.14
N GLN A 295 -21.12 -2.25 18.86
CA GLN A 295 -21.42 -1.79 17.51
C GLN A 295 -20.39 -0.76 17.00
N LYS A 296 -20.20 -0.69 15.68
CA LYS A 296 -19.44 0.36 15.01
C LYS A 296 -20.01 1.73 15.39
N ASN A 297 -19.11 2.67 15.70
CA ASN A 297 -19.34 4.00 16.22
C ASN A 297 -19.84 4.07 17.69
N GLU A 298 -19.99 2.94 18.39
CA GLU A 298 -20.26 2.96 19.83
C GLU A 298 -19.11 3.62 20.59
N MET A 299 -19.45 4.44 21.59
CA MET A 299 -18.47 5.10 22.43
C MET A 299 -17.92 4.11 23.46
N ILE A 300 -16.63 3.77 23.38
CA ILE A 300 -15.99 2.87 24.35
C ILE A 300 -15.62 3.65 25.61
N VAL A 301 -14.83 4.73 25.48
CA VAL A 301 -14.47 5.62 26.61
C VAL A 301 -14.39 7.06 26.15
N ARG A 302 -14.90 8.00 26.96
CA ARG A 302 -14.78 9.44 26.71
C ARG A 302 -13.50 10.02 27.32
N GLU A 303 -12.98 11.09 26.73
CA GLU A 303 -11.89 11.88 27.31
C GLU A 303 -12.26 12.34 28.73
N GLY A 304 -11.35 12.14 29.67
CA GLY A 304 -11.57 12.47 31.09
C GLY A 304 -12.35 11.42 31.89
N GLN A 305 -12.90 10.38 31.26
CA GLN A 305 -13.55 9.27 31.96
C GLN A 305 -12.51 8.35 32.62
N LYS A 306 -12.79 7.90 33.84
CA LYS A 306 -12.00 6.87 34.52
C LYS A 306 -12.33 5.49 33.93
N ILE A 307 -11.31 4.76 33.50
CA ILE A 307 -11.46 3.45 32.86
C ILE A 307 -11.95 2.44 33.90
N SER A 308 -13.18 1.95 33.71
CA SER A 308 -13.78 0.87 34.50
C SER A 308 -13.32 -0.52 34.00
N ASP A 309 -13.65 -1.58 34.73
CA ASP A 309 -13.30 -2.94 34.33
C ASP A 309 -13.97 -3.34 33.01
N THR A 310 -15.22 -2.96 32.81
CA THR A 310 -15.97 -3.20 31.56
C THR A 310 -15.38 -2.40 30.39
N ASP A 311 -14.97 -1.15 30.63
CA ASP A 311 -14.28 -0.33 29.63
C ASP A 311 -12.93 -0.94 29.23
N HIS A 312 -12.17 -1.45 30.20
CA HIS A 312 -10.90 -2.12 29.96
C HIS A 312 -11.09 -3.38 29.11
N GLU A 313 -12.08 -4.21 29.40
CA GLU A 313 -12.39 -5.41 28.60
C GLU A 313 -12.82 -5.06 27.17
N LYS A 314 -13.66 -4.02 26.99
CA LYS A 314 -14.00 -3.50 25.67
C LYS A 314 -12.77 -2.98 24.93
N LEU A 315 -11.88 -2.24 25.59
CA LEU A 315 -10.63 -1.73 25.01
C LEU A 315 -9.67 -2.86 24.65
N GLU A 316 -9.51 -3.86 25.51
CA GLU A 316 -8.63 -5.01 25.26
C GLU A 316 -9.14 -5.84 24.08
N ALA A 317 -10.44 -6.14 24.03
CA ALA A 317 -11.06 -6.82 22.89
C ALA A 317 -10.93 -6.01 21.59
N PHE A 318 -11.13 -4.69 21.66
CA PHE A 318 -10.95 -3.76 20.54
C PHE A 318 -9.52 -3.81 19.99
N TYR A 319 -8.50 -3.63 20.85
CA TYR A 319 -7.09 -3.64 20.45
C TYR A 319 -6.56 -5.04 20.12
N ARG A 320 -7.16 -6.11 20.63
CA ARG A 320 -6.84 -7.49 20.24
C ARG A 320 -7.31 -7.77 18.81
N LYS A 321 -8.53 -7.34 18.46
CA LYS A 321 -9.07 -7.45 17.09
C LYS A 321 -8.29 -6.55 16.13
N LYS A 322 -7.98 -5.31 16.53
CA LYS A 322 -7.10 -4.39 15.78
C LYS A 322 -5.67 -4.94 15.64
N GLY A 323 -5.19 -5.69 16.63
CA GLY A 323 -3.91 -6.37 16.60
C GLY A 323 -3.84 -7.54 15.63
N GLN A 324 -4.92 -8.34 15.53
CA GLN A 324 -5.06 -9.35 14.46
C GLN A 324 -5.18 -8.70 13.08
N ALA A 325 -5.75 -7.49 13.00
CA ALA A 325 -5.73 -6.68 11.78
C ALA A 325 -4.31 -6.22 11.35
N SER A 326 -3.30 -6.29 12.22
CA SER A 326 -1.91 -5.97 11.83
C SER A 326 -1.34 -6.97 10.81
N LEU A 327 -1.66 -8.27 10.96
CA LEU A 327 -1.29 -9.29 9.97
C LEU A 327 -2.07 -9.11 8.65
N SER A 328 -3.35 -8.71 8.73
CA SER A 328 -4.12 -8.37 7.51
C SER A 328 -3.57 -7.10 6.85
N ASN A 329 -3.13 -6.09 7.61
CA ASN A 329 -2.55 -4.86 7.05
C ASN A 329 -1.24 -5.12 6.31
N LEU A 330 -0.40 -6.04 6.79
CA LEU A 330 0.80 -6.47 6.04
C LEU A 330 0.43 -7.20 4.75
N SER A 331 -0.60 -8.04 4.76
CA SER A 331 -1.09 -8.72 3.55
C SER A 331 -1.69 -7.74 2.53
N VAL A 332 -2.41 -6.71 3.00
CA VAL A 332 -2.94 -5.61 2.16
C VAL A 332 -1.80 -4.80 1.58
N PHE A 333 -0.81 -4.42 2.39
CA PHE A 333 0.39 -3.71 1.94
C PHE A 333 1.13 -4.51 0.85
N LEU A 334 1.37 -5.80 1.09
CA LEU A 334 2.07 -6.67 0.15
C LEU A 334 1.26 -6.86 -1.14
N GLY A 335 -0.06 -7.00 -1.04
CA GLY A 335 -0.96 -7.09 -2.20
C GLY A 335 -0.93 -5.83 -3.06
N ILE A 336 -1.03 -4.65 -2.44
CA ILE A 336 -0.91 -3.36 -3.15
C ILE A 336 0.47 -3.22 -3.79
N PHE A 337 1.54 -3.54 -3.05
CA PHE A 337 2.92 -3.48 -3.54
C PHE A 337 3.16 -4.36 -4.77
N LEU A 338 2.74 -5.64 -4.71
CA LEU A 338 2.84 -6.56 -5.83
C LEU A 338 2.01 -6.10 -7.03
N THR A 339 0.81 -5.56 -6.78
CA THR A 339 -0.06 -5.03 -7.85
C THR A 339 0.60 -3.84 -8.55
N ILE A 340 1.19 -2.91 -7.80
CA ILE A 340 1.90 -1.76 -8.37
C ILE A 340 3.10 -2.22 -9.21
N ILE A 341 3.88 -3.18 -8.73
CA ILE A 341 5.01 -3.74 -9.49
C ILE A 341 4.52 -4.37 -10.79
N LEU A 342 3.52 -5.24 -10.71
CA LEU A 342 2.99 -5.94 -11.89
C LEU A 342 2.45 -4.96 -12.93
N LEU A 343 1.64 -3.99 -12.49
CA LEU A 343 1.07 -2.97 -13.37
C LEU A 343 2.18 -2.11 -14.02
N SER A 344 3.19 -1.72 -13.23
CA SER A 344 4.34 -0.95 -13.72
C SER A 344 5.15 -1.74 -14.76
N LEU A 345 5.36 -3.04 -14.56
CA LEU A 345 6.05 -3.90 -15.51
C LEU A 345 5.28 -4.03 -16.83
N VAL A 346 3.97 -4.29 -16.77
CA VAL A 346 3.12 -4.37 -17.97
C VAL A 346 3.19 -3.08 -18.78
N LEU A 347 3.03 -1.94 -18.13
CA LEU A 347 3.08 -0.63 -18.78
C LEU A 347 4.48 -0.29 -19.31
N TYR A 348 5.54 -0.69 -18.61
CA TYR A 348 6.92 -0.53 -19.06
C TYR A 348 7.23 -1.37 -20.31
N TYR A 349 6.77 -2.63 -20.37
CA TYR A 349 6.90 -3.46 -21.57
C TYR A 349 6.09 -2.89 -22.74
N TRP A 350 4.87 -2.40 -22.47
CA TRP A 350 4.04 -1.74 -23.48
C TRP A 350 4.73 -0.48 -24.05
N ARG A 351 5.38 0.32 -23.20
CA ARG A 351 6.20 1.46 -23.61
C ARG A 351 7.33 1.04 -24.56
N ILE A 352 8.15 0.07 -24.15
CA ILE A 352 9.36 -0.31 -24.90
C ILE A 352 8.99 -0.87 -26.27
N ARG A 353 7.93 -1.68 -26.35
CA ARG A 353 7.50 -2.31 -27.60
C ARG A 353 7.00 -1.31 -28.64
N ASN A 354 6.30 -0.25 -28.21
CA ASN A 354 5.62 0.66 -29.14
C ASN A 354 6.38 1.97 -29.39
N TRP A 355 7.26 2.40 -28.49
CA TRP A 355 8.01 3.66 -28.62
C TRP A 355 9.49 3.52 -28.26
N PRO A 356 10.28 2.80 -29.08
CA PRO A 356 11.72 2.74 -28.90
C PRO A 356 12.33 4.13 -29.09
N LYS A 357 12.92 4.70 -28.04
CA LYS A 357 13.78 5.90 -28.13
C LYS A 357 15.23 5.52 -27.82
N LYS A 358 16.20 6.24 -28.41
CA LYS A 358 17.63 6.12 -28.08
C LYS A 358 17.82 6.16 -26.54
N TYR A 359 18.65 5.26 -26.04
CA TYR A 359 18.82 4.86 -24.64
C TYR A 359 19.09 5.99 -23.62
N ALA A 360 19.49 7.18 -24.09
CA ALA A 360 20.08 8.24 -23.26
C ALA A 360 19.16 8.90 -22.21
N ARG A 361 17.82 8.84 -22.34
CA ARG A 361 16.87 9.47 -21.38
C ARG A 361 15.96 8.53 -20.60
N SER A 362 16.05 7.21 -20.81
CA SER A 362 15.04 6.29 -20.26
C SER A 362 14.97 6.27 -18.72
N ASN A 363 16.07 6.54 -18.01
CA ASN A 363 16.07 6.52 -16.54
C ASN A 363 15.51 7.83 -15.96
N VAL A 364 15.79 8.98 -16.60
CA VAL A 364 15.24 10.29 -16.22
C VAL A 364 13.74 10.32 -16.45
N ASP A 365 13.27 9.79 -17.59
CA ASP A 365 11.84 9.69 -17.88
C ASP A 365 11.11 8.82 -16.86
N LEU A 366 11.69 7.67 -16.47
CA LEU A 366 11.12 6.79 -15.45
C LEU A 366 11.10 7.45 -14.07
N LEU A 367 12.17 8.15 -13.69
CA LEU A 367 12.22 8.90 -12.44
C LEU A 367 11.16 10.01 -12.44
N PHE A 368 11.04 10.76 -13.53
CA PHE A 368 10.01 11.79 -13.70
C PHE A 368 8.59 11.23 -13.59
N LEU A 369 8.30 10.11 -14.25
CA LEU A 369 7.01 9.41 -14.13
C LEU A 369 6.74 8.97 -12.69
N SER A 370 7.75 8.41 -12.01
CA SER A 370 7.65 7.95 -10.62
C SER A 370 7.40 9.10 -9.65
N THR A 371 8.14 10.20 -9.80
CA THR A 371 7.95 11.42 -8.99
C THR A 371 6.60 12.06 -9.25
N THR A 372 6.15 12.10 -10.51
CA THR A 372 4.83 12.64 -10.87
C THR A 372 3.70 11.77 -10.32
N ALA A 373 3.85 10.44 -10.36
CA ALA A 373 2.89 9.51 -9.77
C ALA A 373 2.76 9.72 -8.26
N PHE A 374 3.90 9.79 -7.57
CA PHE A 374 3.94 10.09 -6.14
C PHE A 374 3.29 11.45 -5.82
N PHE A 375 3.65 12.50 -6.56
CA PHE A 375 3.06 13.83 -6.40
C PHE A 375 1.54 13.80 -6.61
N GLN A 376 1.05 13.10 -7.63
CA GLN A 376 -0.39 13.00 -7.91
C GLN A 376 -1.13 12.27 -6.79
N ILE A 377 -0.60 11.17 -6.26
CA ILE A 377 -1.22 10.46 -5.13
C ILE A 377 -1.18 11.30 -3.85
N LEU A 378 -0.08 12.00 -3.59
CA LEU A 378 0.02 12.95 -2.48
C LEU A 378 -1.05 14.05 -2.62
N LEU A 379 -1.20 14.61 -3.82
CA LEU A 379 -2.21 15.63 -4.11
C LEU A 379 -3.61 15.10 -3.82
N VAL A 380 -3.97 13.92 -4.33
CA VAL A 380 -5.30 13.32 -4.10
C VAL A 380 -5.53 13.09 -2.61
N LYS A 381 -4.54 12.57 -1.87
CA LYS A 381 -4.64 12.41 -0.41
C LYS A 381 -4.87 13.72 0.32
N THR A 382 -4.14 14.77 -0.03
CA THR A 382 -4.36 16.11 0.53
C THR A 382 -5.76 16.61 0.19
N GLY A 383 -6.25 16.35 -1.02
CA GLY A 383 -7.61 16.68 -1.43
C GLY A 383 -8.69 15.94 -0.62
N ILE A 384 -8.51 14.64 -0.35
CA ILE A 384 -9.40 13.85 0.51
C ILE A 384 -9.40 14.42 1.94
N PHE A 385 -8.22 14.69 2.50
CA PHE A 385 -8.10 15.30 3.83
C PHE A 385 -8.76 16.69 3.91
N MET A 386 -8.58 17.51 2.87
CA MET A 386 -9.24 18.82 2.78
C MET A 386 -10.76 18.70 2.62
N SER A 387 -11.26 17.68 1.93
CA SER A 387 -12.70 17.45 1.75
C SER A 387 -13.39 17.19 3.10
N ASP A 388 -12.74 16.46 4.00
CA ASP A 388 -13.20 16.26 5.38
C ASP A 388 -13.20 17.58 6.19
N ALA A 389 -12.15 18.39 6.05
CA ALA A 389 -12.10 19.71 6.69
C ALA A 389 -13.18 20.67 6.16
N ILE A 390 -13.45 20.66 4.85
CA ILE A 390 -14.47 21.48 4.20
C ILE A 390 -15.86 21.03 4.63
N ASN A 391 -16.13 19.72 4.68
CA ASN A 391 -17.42 19.20 5.14
C ASN A 391 -17.73 19.62 6.59
N ARG A 392 -16.72 19.62 7.48
CA ARG A 392 -16.88 20.16 8.84
C ARG A 392 -17.23 21.65 8.88
N ALA A 393 -16.66 22.45 7.98
CA ALA A 393 -16.92 23.89 7.91
C ALA A 393 -18.24 24.23 7.21
N PHE A 394 -18.64 23.42 6.21
CA PHE A 394 -19.83 23.61 5.39
C PHE A 394 -20.64 22.29 5.33
N PRO A 395 -21.43 21.97 6.37
CA PRO A 395 -22.11 20.67 6.48
C PRO A 395 -23.12 20.35 5.37
N TYR A 396 -23.57 21.36 4.62
CA TYR A 396 -24.46 21.22 3.47
C TYR A 396 -23.74 20.66 2.22
N LEU A 397 -22.41 20.71 2.17
CA LEU A 397 -21.61 20.07 1.12
C LEU A 397 -21.18 18.69 1.60
N SER A 398 -21.66 17.63 0.95
CA SER A 398 -21.19 16.28 1.24
C SER A 398 -19.69 16.13 0.96
N MET A 399 -19.05 15.22 1.70
CA MET A 399 -17.63 14.91 1.48
C MET A 399 -17.39 14.39 0.04
N GLU A 400 -18.32 13.60 -0.49
CA GLU A 400 -18.26 13.05 -1.85
C GLU A 400 -18.28 14.15 -2.92
N THR A 401 -19.08 15.19 -2.73
CA THR A 401 -19.15 16.33 -3.65
C THR A 401 -17.83 17.08 -3.73
N CYS A 402 -17.09 17.20 -2.63
CA CYS A 402 -15.78 17.86 -2.60
C CYS A 402 -14.70 17.07 -3.36
N PHE A 403 -14.84 15.76 -3.51
CA PHE A 403 -13.86 14.94 -4.23
C PHE A 403 -13.74 15.33 -5.71
N PHE A 404 -14.81 15.83 -6.34
CA PHE A 404 -14.77 16.27 -7.73
C PHE A 404 -13.92 17.55 -7.96
N ALA A 405 -13.59 18.28 -6.89
CA ALA A 405 -12.67 19.43 -6.95
C ALA A 405 -11.19 19.03 -6.88
N ILE A 406 -10.89 17.75 -6.61
CA ILE A 406 -9.52 17.26 -6.59
C ILE A 406 -8.96 17.28 -8.03
N PRO A 407 -7.78 17.88 -8.26
CA PRO A 407 -7.22 18.02 -9.60
C PRO A 407 -6.53 16.72 -10.07
N PHE A 408 -7.35 15.72 -10.39
CA PHE A 408 -6.92 14.39 -10.84
C PHE A 408 -6.08 14.39 -12.12
N ALA A 409 -6.32 15.37 -13.01
CA ALA A 409 -5.64 15.44 -14.30
C ALA A 409 -4.27 16.12 -14.26
N ALA A 410 -3.87 16.72 -13.15
CA ALA A 410 -2.64 17.53 -13.06
C ALA A 410 -1.38 16.74 -13.46
N GLY A 411 -1.21 15.51 -12.95
CA GLY A 411 -0.10 14.64 -13.28
C GLY A 411 -0.05 14.25 -14.76
N ALA A 412 -1.20 13.89 -15.35
CA ALA A 412 -1.28 13.54 -16.77
C ALA A 412 -0.96 14.74 -17.67
N MET A 413 -1.47 15.93 -17.34
CA MET A 413 -1.13 17.18 -18.03
C MET A 413 0.36 17.50 -17.93
N LEU A 414 0.96 17.35 -16.75
CA LEU A 414 2.38 17.62 -16.54
C LEU A 414 3.27 16.72 -17.41
N VAL A 415 2.98 15.42 -17.47
CA VAL A 415 3.71 14.47 -18.34
C VAL A 415 3.48 14.77 -19.83
N ALA A 416 2.26 15.16 -20.20
CA ALA A 416 1.93 15.47 -21.58
C ALA A 416 2.75 16.65 -22.12
N VAL A 417 2.94 17.68 -21.29
CA VAL A 417 3.70 18.90 -21.62
C VAL A 417 5.20 18.66 -21.63
N LEU A 418 5.73 17.96 -20.63
CA LEU A 418 7.19 17.77 -20.47
C LEU A 418 7.76 16.65 -21.31
N THR A 419 6.93 15.69 -21.71
CA THR A 419 7.38 14.50 -22.44
C THR A 419 6.58 14.32 -23.73
N ASN A 420 5.40 13.71 -23.66
CA ASN A 420 4.48 13.55 -24.78
C ASN A 420 3.16 12.92 -24.31
N ARG A 421 2.15 12.94 -25.19
CA ARG A 421 0.83 12.34 -24.91
C ARG A 421 0.88 10.85 -24.58
N ASN A 422 1.79 10.09 -25.20
CA ASN A 422 1.82 8.63 -25.05
C ASN A 422 2.29 8.24 -23.63
N MET A 423 3.30 8.93 -23.10
CA MET A 423 3.73 8.77 -21.71
C MET A 423 2.67 9.25 -20.73
N ALA A 424 1.93 10.31 -21.06
CA ALA A 424 0.83 10.79 -20.24
C ALA A 424 -0.31 9.76 -20.14
N LEU A 425 -0.64 9.07 -21.24
CA LEU A 425 -1.61 7.98 -21.25
C LEU A 425 -1.17 6.81 -20.37
N ILE A 426 0.11 6.43 -20.42
CA ILE A 426 0.67 5.38 -19.55
C ILE A 426 0.50 5.75 -18.08
N LEU A 427 0.90 6.98 -17.69
CA LEU A 427 0.74 7.45 -16.32
C LEU A 427 -0.74 7.50 -15.92
N ASN A 428 -1.61 7.93 -16.82
CA ASN A 428 -3.03 8.04 -16.55
C ASN A 428 -3.67 6.67 -16.25
N ILE A 429 -3.39 5.64 -17.05
CA ILE A 429 -3.86 4.27 -16.81
C ILE A 429 -3.38 3.81 -15.43
N PHE A 430 -2.11 4.04 -15.12
CA PHE A 430 -1.52 3.69 -13.83
C PHE A 430 -2.23 4.40 -12.66
N ILE A 431 -2.33 5.73 -12.70
CA ILE A 431 -2.90 6.54 -11.61
C ILE A 431 -4.39 6.30 -11.43
N SER A 432 -5.15 6.20 -12.52
CA SER A 432 -6.59 5.94 -12.43
C SER A 432 -6.88 4.62 -11.74
N PHE A 433 -6.08 3.59 -12.00
CA PHE A 433 -6.18 2.32 -11.29
C PHE A 433 -5.85 2.47 -9.80
N LEU A 434 -4.75 3.18 -9.45
CA LEU A 434 -4.38 3.40 -8.05
C LEU A 434 -5.39 4.22 -7.26
N ILE A 435 -6.11 5.15 -7.92
CA ILE A 435 -7.16 5.95 -7.30
C ILE A 435 -8.29 5.08 -6.75
N SER A 436 -8.59 3.94 -7.39
CA SER A 436 -9.57 2.98 -6.87
C SER A 436 -9.23 2.52 -5.44
N PHE A 437 -7.94 2.30 -5.13
CA PHE A 437 -7.51 1.94 -3.78
C PHE A 437 -7.69 3.08 -2.75
N LEU A 438 -7.62 4.36 -3.15
CA LEU A 438 -7.82 5.48 -2.23
C LEU A 438 -9.29 5.67 -1.84
N PHE A 439 -10.22 5.29 -2.73
CA PHE A 439 -11.66 5.47 -2.54
C PHE A 439 -12.35 4.12 -2.26
N GLU A 440 -11.73 3.25 -1.47
CA GLU A 440 -12.32 1.97 -1.02
C GLU A 440 -12.87 1.10 -2.17
N TYR A 441 -12.15 1.04 -3.29
CA TYR A 441 -12.51 0.30 -4.50
C TYR A 441 -13.71 0.87 -5.29
N ASP A 442 -14.08 2.13 -5.04
CA ASP A 442 -15.11 2.82 -5.81
C ASP A 442 -14.63 3.17 -7.24
N ILE A 443 -15.28 2.56 -8.22
CA ILE A 443 -14.98 2.75 -9.64
C ILE A 443 -15.35 4.15 -10.15
N LYS A 444 -16.30 4.86 -9.51
CA LYS A 444 -16.79 6.18 -9.97
C LYS A 444 -15.64 7.20 -10.06
N MET A 445 -14.83 7.28 -9.01
CA MET A 445 -13.70 8.23 -8.95
C MET A 445 -12.56 7.83 -9.86
N SER A 446 -12.31 6.53 -10.01
CA SER A 446 -11.33 6.01 -10.98
C SER A 446 -11.72 6.38 -12.42
N LEU A 447 -13.00 6.21 -12.78
CA LEU A 447 -13.52 6.56 -14.11
C LEU A 447 -13.46 8.08 -14.36
N PHE A 448 -13.84 8.89 -13.37
CA PHE A 448 -13.75 10.36 -13.45
C PHE A 448 -12.31 10.82 -13.70
N CYS A 449 -11.35 10.29 -12.92
CA CYS A 449 -9.93 10.57 -13.12
C CYS A 449 -9.47 10.16 -14.52
N PHE A 450 -9.81 8.94 -14.95
CA PHE A 450 -9.36 8.38 -16.21
C PHE A 450 -9.81 9.22 -17.41
N LEU A 451 -11.11 9.53 -17.50
CA LEU A 451 -11.69 10.30 -18.60
C LEU A 451 -11.18 11.75 -18.59
N GLY A 452 -11.17 12.41 -17.44
CA GLY A 452 -10.69 13.79 -17.32
C GLY A 452 -9.21 13.92 -17.71
N SER A 453 -8.37 12.98 -17.26
CA SER A 453 -6.94 12.96 -17.57
C SER A 453 -6.64 12.68 -19.05
N ILE A 454 -7.44 11.84 -19.74
CA ILE A 454 -7.31 11.66 -21.19
C ILE A 454 -7.63 12.98 -21.91
N ALA A 455 -8.78 13.59 -21.60
CA ALA A 455 -9.21 14.81 -22.26
C ALA A 455 -8.20 15.95 -22.05
N ALA A 456 -7.72 16.12 -20.83
CA ALA A 456 -6.74 17.16 -20.48
C ALA A 456 -5.38 16.95 -21.16
N SER A 457 -4.85 15.71 -21.11
CA SER A 457 -3.54 15.39 -21.70
C SER A 457 -3.53 15.56 -23.22
N TYR A 458 -4.65 15.29 -23.92
CA TYR A 458 -4.74 15.51 -25.36
C TYR A 458 -4.78 17.00 -25.73
N HIS A 459 -5.49 17.81 -24.96
CA HIS A 459 -5.65 19.23 -25.24
C HIS A 459 -4.39 20.04 -24.92
N VAL A 460 -3.71 19.73 -23.82
CA VAL A 460 -2.59 20.53 -23.30
C VAL A 460 -1.32 20.48 -24.17
N VAL A 461 -1.14 19.43 -24.98
CA VAL A 461 0.07 19.26 -25.83
C VAL A 461 0.16 20.33 -26.93
N ARG A 462 -0.95 20.99 -27.27
CA ARG A 462 -0.97 22.06 -28.29
C ARG A 462 -0.67 23.45 -27.72
N CYS A 463 -0.35 23.55 -26.43
CA CYS A 463 -0.22 24.80 -25.72
C CYS A 463 1.19 25.39 -25.83
N ARG A 464 1.33 26.47 -26.59
CA ARG A 464 2.61 27.21 -26.79
C ARG A 464 2.82 28.39 -25.84
N GLN A 465 1.87 28.68 -24.95
CA GLN A 465 1.91 29.82 -24.02
C GLN A 465 1.55 29.38 -22.60
N ARG A 466 2.10 30.04 -21.58
CA ARG A 466 1.77 29.73 -20.17
C ARG A 466 0.29 29.94 -19.83
N SER A 467 -0.35 30.93 -20.45
CA SER A 467 -1.80 31.17 -20.32
C SER A 467 -2.65 30.01 -20.84
N ALA A 468 -2.08 29.15 -21.70
CA ALA A 468 -2.79 28.03 -22.28
C ALA A 468 -3.00 26.88 -21.28
N PHE A 469 -2.23 26.80 -20.19
CA PHE A 469 -2.53 25.87 -19.07
C PHE A 469 -3.86 26.21 -18.39
N LEU A 470 -4.16 27.49 -18.21
CA LEU A 470 -5.44 27.94 -17.65
C LEU A 470 -6.60 27.63 -18.61
N LYS A 471 -6.39 27.84 -19.91
CA LYS A 471 -7.38 27.47 -20.95
C LYS A 471 -7.64 25.96 -20.98
N ALA A 472 -6.59 25.15 -20.86
CA ALA A 472 -6.71 23.70 -20.76
C ALA A 472 -7.46 23.29 -19.48
N GLY A 473 -7.23 23.98 -18.36
CA GLY A 473 -7.97 23.78 -17.11
C GLY A 473 -9.46 24.14 -17.23
N LEU A 474 -9.80 25.23 -17.91
CA LEU A 474 -11.19 25.59 -18.20
C LEU A 474 -11.88 24.55 -19.11
N TYR A 475 -11.20 24.12 -20.18
CA TYR A 475 -11.69 23.03 -21.04
C TYR A 475 -11.94 21.75 -20.24
N LEU A 476 -10.99 21.37 -19.37
CA LEU A 476 -11.14 20.22 -18.48
C LEU A 476 -12.32 20.41 -17.51
N GLY A 477 -12.55 21.62 -16.99
CA GLY A 477 -13.70 21.91 -16.12
C GLY A 477 -15.03 21.64 -16.81
N PHE A 478 -15.20 22.10 -18.06
CA PHE A 478 -16.40 21.78 -18.85
C PHE A 478 -16.52 20.29 -19.19
N PHE A 479 -15.40 19.63 -19.49
CA PHE A 479 -15.40 18.19 -19.73
C PHE A 479 -15.78 17.40 -18.47
N ASN A 480 -15.29 17.81 -17.29
CA ASN A 480 -15.64 17.23 -16.00
C ASN A 480 -17.14 17.37 -15.71
N ILE A 481 -17.75 18.52 -16.02
CA ILE A 481 -19.21 18.70 -15.91
C ILE A 481 -19.95 17.61 -16.72
N ALA A 482 -19.54 17.37 -17.97
CA ALA A 482 -20.16 16.34 -18.80
C ALA A 482 -19.97 14.93 -18.23
N VAL A 483 -18.76 14.60 -17.74
CA VAL A 483 -18.48 13.29 -17.13
C VAL A 483 -19.29 13.09 -15.85
N ILE A 484 -19.37 14.10 -14.99
CA ILE A 484 -20.16 14.05 -13.75
C ILE A 484 -21.64 13.86 -14.08
N ALA A 485 -22.18 14.58 -15.07
CA ALA A 485 -23.55 14.39 -15.52
C ALA A 485 -23.81 12.93 -15.98
N CYS A 486 -22.89 12.35 -16.76
CA CYS A 486 -22.99 10.93 -17.16
C CYS A 486 -22.96 9.98 -15.95
N ILE A 487 -22.05 10.18 -14.99
CA ILE A 487 -21.98 9.36 -13.78
C ILE A 487 -23.27 9.46 -12.97
N SER A 488 -23.80 10.67 -12.77
CA SER A 488 -25.05 10.88 -12.04
C SER A 488 -26.26 10.26 -12.74
N LEU A 489 -26.31 10.25 -14.08
CA LEU A 489 -27.34 9.53 -14.84
C LEU A 489 -27.27 8.01 -14.60
N ILE A 490 -26.08 7.43 -14.61
CA ILE A 490 -25.89 5.97 -14.37
C ILE A 490 -26.30 5.61 -12.94
N MET A 491 -26.04 6.49 -11.97
CA MET A 491 -26.38 6.29 -10.55
C MET A 491 -27.84 6.66 -10.22
N ASN A 492 -28.62 7.12 -11.19
CA ASN A 492 -30.00 7.59 -11.00
C ASN A 492 -30.13 8.75 -9.98
N GLU A 493 -29.11 9.61 -9.89
CA GLU A 493 -29.06 10.79 -9.01
C GLU A 493 -29.43 12.08 -9.78
N ILE A 494 -30.56 12.05 -10.49
CA ILE A 494 -30.94 13.13 -11.39
C ILE A 494 -31.71 14.22 -10.61
N PHE A 495 -31.43 15.51 -10.89
CA PHE A 495 -32.14 16.69 -10.35
C PHE A 495 -32.02 16.95 -8.83
N SER A 496 -30.99 16.44 -8.16
CA SER A 496 -30.71 16.82 -6.76
C SER A 496 -29.98 18.17 -6.68
N PHE A 497 -30.18 18.93 -5.60
CA PHE A 497 -29.38 20.13 -5.32
C PHE A 497 -27.87 19.79 -5.22
N ASP A 498 -27.57 18.57 -4.76
CA ASP A 498 -26.22 18.01 -4.68
C ASP A 498 -25.53 17.89 -6.06
N LEU A 499 -26.29 17.61 -7.13
CA LEU A 499 -25.74 17.57 -8.50
C LEU A 499 -25.15 18.93 -8.90
N PHE A 500 -25.83 20.05 -8.62
CA PHE A 500 -25.31 21.37 -8.98
C PHE A 500 -23.96 21.66 -8.30
N SER A 501 -23.84 21.28 -7.02
CA SER A 501 -22.56 21.39 -6.30
C SER A 501 -21.48 20.46 -6.86
N LYS A 502 -21.82 19.22 -7.26
CA LYS A 502 -20.88 18.30 -7.94
C LYS A 502 -20.34 18.90 -9.24
N LEU A 503 -21.21 19.49 -10.06
CA LEU A 503 -20.81 20.15 -11.31
C LEU A 503 -19.89 21.35 -11.07
N ALA A 504 -20.20 22.19 -10.08
CA ALA A 504 -19.36 23.32 -9.69
C ALA A 504 -17.98 22.87 -9.20
N MET A 505 -17.93 21.81 -8.37
CA MET A 505 -16.68 21.21 -7.90
C MET A 505 -15.87 20.61 -9.05
N GLY A 506 -16.51 19.94 -10.02
CA GLY A 506 -15.85 19.42 -11.22
C GLY A 506 -15.19 20.52 -12.06
N MET A 507 -15.86 21.67 -12.20
CA MET A 507 -15.31 22.86 -12.86
C MET A 507 -14.12 23.43 -12.09
N ALA A 508 -14.24 23.54 -10.77
CA ALA A 508 -13.16 24.00 -9.91
C ALA A 508 -11.92 23.07 -10.00
N GLY A 509 -12.13 21.75 -9.98
CA GLY A 509 -11.05 20.76 -10.11
C GLY A 509 -10.32 20.84 -11.44
N GLY A 510 -11.03 21.12 -12.53
CA GLY A 510 -10.44 21.39 -13.85
C GLY A 510 -9.54 22.63 -13.84
N LEU A 511 -10.06 23.74 -13.30
CA LEU A 511 -9.31 24.99 -13.19
C LEU A 511 -8.07 24.85 -12.29
N LEU A 512 -8.23 24.22 -11.12
CA LEU A 512 -7.15 23.93 -10.18
C LEU A 512 -6.05 23.07 -10.82
N SER A 513 -6.43 22.08 -11.64
CA SER A 513 -5.45 21.27 -12.40
C SER A 513 -4.58 22.14 -13.30
N GLY A 514 -5.19 23.07 -14.04
CA GLY A 514 -4.46 24.01 -14.90
C GLY A 514 -3.52 24.94 -14.13
N VAL A 515 -3.95 25.45 -12.97
CA VAL A 515 -3.13 26.31 -12.09
C VAL A 515 -1.93 25.54 -11.54
N ILE A 516 -2.14 24.31 -11.04
CA ILE A 516 -1.07 23.47 -10.50
C ILE A 516 -0.06 23.15 -11.60
N VAL A 517 -0.52 22.76 -12.80
CA VAL A 517 0.40 22.48 -13.92
C VAL A 517 1.21 23.73 -14.28
N ALA A 518 0.58 24.89 -14.37
CA ALA A 518 1.28 26.15 -14.67
C ALA A 518 2.39 26.48 -13.66
N GLY A 519 2.16 26.20 -12.37
CA GLY A 519 3.16 26.39 -11.31
C GLY A 519 4.25 25.31 -11.27
N MET A 520 3.89 24.06 -11.53
CA MET A 520 4.79 22.91 -11.41
C MET A 520 5.68 22.71 -12.65
N THR A 521 5.22 23.10 -13.84
CA THR A 521 5.99 22.93 -15.09
C THR A 521 7.40 23.54 -15.01
N PRO A 522 7.62 24.82 -14.63
CA PRO A 522 8.98 25.39 -14.57
C PRO A 522 9.90 24.71 -13.55
N LEU A 523 9.34 24.21 -12.45
CA LEU A 523 10.07 23.49 -11.41
C LEU A 523 10.58 22.15 -11.95
N PHE A 524 9.69 21.39 -12.60
CA PHE A 524 10.02 20.10 -13.19
C PHE A 524 10.93 20.24 -14.42
N GLU A 525 10.76 21.26 -15.25
CA GLU A 525 11.71 21.61 -16.34
C GLU A 525 13.12 21.77 -15.80
N THR A 526 13.27 22.49 -14.68
CA THR A 526 14.59 22.77 -14.07
C THR A 526 15.21 21.52 -13.44
N ILE A 527 14.42 20.73 -12.70
CA ILE A 527 14.89 19.53 -11.99
C ILE A 527 15.29 18.44 -13.00
N PHE A 528 14.45 18.18 -13.99
CA PHE A 528 14.64 17.08 -14.96
C PHE A 528 15.34 17.54 -16.25
N LYS A 529 15.61 18.83 -16.41
CA LYS A 529 16.29 19.45 -17.57
C LYS A 529 15.57 19.19 -18.90
N TYR A 530 14.23 19.21 -18.88
CA TYR A 530 13.41 19.14 -20.10
C TYR A 530 13.36 20.51 -20.79
N THR A 531 13.44 20.51 -22.13
CA THR A 531 13.17 21.70 -22.96
C THR A 531 11.77 21.58 -23.52
N THR A 532 10.83 22.42 -23.05
CA THR A 532 9.47 22.47 -23.60
C THR A 532 9.37 23.47 -24.74
N ASP A 533 8.30 23.38 -25.53
CA ASP A 533 7.98 24.38 -26.56
C ASP A 533 7.86 25.79 -25.98
N ILE A 534 7.34 25.93 -24.75
CA ILE A 534 7.27 27.22 -24.06
C ILE A 534 8.67 27.74 -23.79
N LYS A 535 9.57 26.88 -23.28
CA LYS A 535 10.96 27.25 -23.04
C LYS A 535 11.68 27.62 -24.33
N LEU A 536 11.47 26.87 -25.41
CA LEU A 536 12.03 27.17 -26.71
C LEU A 536 11.51 28.50 -27.26
N LEU A 537 10.23 28.83 -27.10
CA LEU A 537 9.69 30.14 -27.50
C LEU A 537 10.26 31.30 -26.67
N GLU A 538 10.51 31.10 -25.38
CA GLU A 538 11.21 32.08 -24.55
C GLU A 538 12.64 32.31 -25.09
N LEU A 539 13.34 31.24 -25.47
CA LEU A 539 14.69 31.27 -26.06
C LEU A 539 14.71 31.79 -27.50
N ALA A 540 13.60 31.70 -28.24
CA ALA A 540 13.47 32.25 -29.60
C ALA A 540 13.40 33.79 -29.63
N ASN A 541 13.20 34.44 -28.46
CA ASN A 541 13.11 35.89 -28.39
C ASN A 541 14.46 36.56 -28.65
N LEU A 542 14.62 37.15 -29.84
CA LEU A 542 15.84 37.84 -30.27
C LEU A 542 16.16 39.11 -29.47
N ASN A 543 15.26 39.56 -28.58
CA ASN A 543 15.54 40.66 -27.65
C ASN A 543 16.33 40.24 -26.40
N GLN A 544 16.70 38.96 -26.27
CA GLN A 544 17.53 38.53 -25.14
C GLN A 544 18.93 39.18 -25.17
N PRO A 545 19.55 39.44 -24.00
CA PRO A 545 20.85 40.10 -23.91
C PRO A 545 21.96 39.47 -24.76
N ILE A 546 21.94 38.15 -24.91
CA ILE A 546 22.93 37.41 -25.70
C ILE A 546 22.87 37.76 -27.20
N PHE A 547 21.67 37.94 -27.74
CA PHE A 547 21.46 38.31 -29.14
C PHE A 547 21.72 39.79 -29.39
N GLN A 548 21.34 40.66 -28.44
CA GLN A 548 21.74 42.08 -28.50
C GLN A 548 23.26 42.23 -28.51
N ARG A 549 23.96 41.45 -27.66
CA ARG A 549 25.42 41.41 -27.64
C ARG A 549 25.99 40.90 -28.97
N MET A 550 25.44 39.82 -29.53
CA MET A 550 25.86 39.29 -30.82
C MET A 550 25.64 40.28 -31.96
N MET A 551 24.50 40.98 -31.99
CA MET A 551 24.21 42.01 -32.99
C MET A 551 25.22 43.18 -32.93
N MET A 552 25.74 43.52 -31.75
CA MET A 552 26.74 44.59 -31.58
C MET A 552 28.18 44.13 -31.82
N GLU A 553 28.59 43.00 -31.23
CA GLU A 553 29.98 42.51 -31.24
C GLU A 553 30.31 41.63 -32.46
N ALA A 554 29.33 40.89 -32.98
CA ALA A 554 29.46 39.92 -34.08
C ALA A 554 28.26 39.98 -35.05
N PRO A 555 28.02 41.14 -35.71
CA PRO A 555 26.82 41.37 -36.52
C PRO A 555 26.69 40.42 -37.72
N GLY A 556 27.80 39.98 -38.30
CA GLY A 556 27.80 39.04 -39.41
C GLY A 556 27.35 37.65 -38.99
N THR A 557 27.82 37.19 -37.83
CA THR A 557 27.37 35.95 -37.19
C THR A 557 25.90 36.03 -36.81
N TYR A 558 25.44 37.17 -36.26
CA TYR A 558 24.01 37.36 -35.96
C TYR A 558 23.12 37.18 -37.21
N ASN A 559 23.46 37.87 -38.30
CA ASN A 559 22.70 37.79 -39.55
C ASN A 559 22.75 36.37 -40.15
N HIS A 560 23.92 35.72 -40.11
CA HIS A 560 24.07 34.33 -40.52
C HIS A 560 23.11 33.40 -39.75
N SER A 561 23.14 33.45 -38.42
CA SER A 561 22.29 32.61 -37.57
C SER A 561 20.79 32.82 -37.82
N VAL A 562 20.36 34.04 -38.12
CA VAL A 562 18.95 34.34 -38.45
C VAL A 562 18.52 33.72 -39.79
N VAL A 563 19.40 33.75 -40.80
CA VAL A 563 19.13 33.12 -42.10
C VAL A 563 19.12 31.61 -41.98
N VAL A 564 20.11 31.03 -41.30
CA VAL A 564 20.17 29.58 -41.02
C VAL A 564 18.91 29.14 -40.29
N ALA A 565 18.47 29.88 -39.25
CA ALA A 565 17.24 29.57 -38.52
C ALA A 565 16.00 29.50 -39.43
N SER A 566 15.90 30.41 -40.40
CA SER A 566 14.79 30.43 -41.36
C SER A 566 14.81 29.23 -42.31
N LEU A 567 16.00 28.82 -42.77
CA LEU A 567 16.18 27.63 -43.61
C LEU A 567 15.76 26.36 -42.87
N VAL A 568 16.31 26.16 -41.67
CA VAL A 568 16.12 24.91 -40.93
C VAL A 568 14.74 24.78 -40.31
N GLU A 569 14.09 25.88 -39.92
CA GLU A 569 12.70 25.88 -39.44
C GLU A 569 11.76 25.34 -40.51
N ALA A 570 11.84 25.88 -41.72
CA ALA A 570 10.99 25.48 -42.84
C ALA A 570 11.26 24.04 -43.29
N ALA A 571 12.53 23.62 -43.30
CA ALA A 571 12.87 22.25 -43.66
C ALA A 571 12.42 21.23 -42.59
N ALA A 572 12.59 21.58 -41.30
CA ALA A 572 12.12 20.75 -40.19
C ALA A 572 10.60 20.53 -40.27
N GLU A 573 9.82 21.58 -40.56
CA GLU A 573 8.38 21.48 -40.76
C GLU A 573 8.01 20.55 -41.93
N ALA A 574 8.72 20.65 -43.06
CA ALA A 574 8.45 19.83 -44.26
C ALA A 574 8.75 18.33 -44.10
N ILE A 575 9.70 17.97 -43.21
CA ILE A 575 10.08 16.57 -42.93
C ILE A 575 9.46 16.02 -41.64
N GLY A 576 8.68 16.81 -40.90
CA GLY A 576 8.07 16.41 -39.63
C GLY A 576 9.05 16.29 -38.47
N ALA A 577 10.20 16.98 -38.52
CA ALA A 577 11.08 17.19 -37.37
C ALA A 577 10.52 18.29 -36.45
N ASN A 578 11.20 18.65 -35.36
CA ASN A 578 10.79 19.75 -34.49
C ASN A 578 11.27 21.12 -35.06
N PRO A 579 10.40 21.93 -35.70
CA PRO A 579 10.81 23.18 -36.33
C PRO A 579 11.26 24.24 -35.33
N LEU A 580 10.64 24.28 -34.15
CA LEU A 580 10.96 25.25 -33.13
C LEU A 580 12.34 24.97 -32.50
N LEU A 581 12.64 23.69 -32.22
CA LEU A 581 13.96 23.30 -31.73
C LEU A 581 15.05 23.62 -32.78
N ALA A 582 14.82 23.27 -34.05
CA ALA A 582 15.77 23.57 -35.12
C ALA A 582 16.04 25.07 -35.25
N LYS A 583 14.97 25.89 -35.29
CA LYS A 583 15.05 27.35 -35.35
C LYS A 583 15.84 27.95 -34.19
N VAL A 584 15.48 27.59 -32.97
CA VAL A 584 16.13 28.13 -31.76
C VAL A 584 17.59 27.69 -31.73
N SER A 585 17.87 26.42 -32.02
CA SER A 585 19.23 25.91 -32.03
C SER A 585 20.10 26.61 -33.07
N ALA A 586 19.55 26.92 -34.25
CA ALA A 586 20.22 27.73 -35.27
C ALA A 586 20.49 29.17 -34.81
N TYR A 587 19.63 29.81 -34.01
CA TYR A 587 19.99 31.11 -33.43
C TYR A 587 21.23 31.04 -32.53
N TYR A 588 21.38 29.93 -31.78
CA TYR A 588 22.44 29.79 -30.79
C TYR A 588 23.68 29.02 -31.27
N HIS A 589 23.65 28.34 -32.43
CA HIS A 589 24.69 27.38 -32.84
C HIS A 589 26.11 28.00 -32.79
N ASP A 590 26.19 29.27 -33.17
CA ASP A 590 27.43 30.02 -33.37
C ASP A 590 27.81 30.97 -32.24
N ILE A 591 27.12 30.89 -31.09
CA ILE A 591 27.31 31.86 -29.98
C ILE A 591 28.73 31.89 -29.42
N GLY A 592 29.52 30.82 -29.64
CA GLY A 592 30.93 30.78 -29.25
C GLY A 592 31.80 31.80 -29.98
N LYS A 593 31.42 32.21 -31.20
CA LYS A 593 32.15 33.23 -31.97
C LYS A 593 32.21 34.59 -31.24
N LEU A 594 31.29 34.85 -30.31
CA LEU A 594 31.32 36.02 -29.41
C LEU A 594 32.61 36.16 -28.59
N LYS A 595 33.33 35.06 -28.30
CA LYS A 595 34.61 35.17 -27.57
C LYS A 595 35.70 35.81 -28.43
N LYS A 596 35.68 35.59 -29.75
CA LYS A 596 36.72 36.03 -30.69
C LYS A 596 36.13 36.50 -32.03
N PRO A 597 35.24 37.53 -32.08
CA PRO A 597 34.47 37.85 -33.28
C PRO A 597 35.31 38.14 -34.52
N LEU A 598 36.42 38.87 -34.36
CA LEU A 598 37.28 39.32 -35.45
C LEU A 598 38.08 38.20 -36.14
N TYR A 599 38.06 36.97 -35.62
CA TYR A 599 38.65 35.80 -36.29
C TYR A 599 37.69 35.17 -37.31
N PHE A 600 36.42 35.53 -37.31
CA PHE A 600 35.42 35.00 -38.24
C PHE A 600 35.16 36.01 -39.36
N ILE A 601 35.24 35.53 -40.61
CA ILE A 601 35.28 36.38 -41.81
C ILE A 601 34.04 37.26 -41.96
N GLU A 602 32.87 36.74 -41.57
CA GLU A 602 31.59 37.43 -41.63
C GLU A 602 31.55 38.70 -40.74
N ASN A 603 32.43 38.81 -39.74
CA ASN A 603 32.49 39.95 -38.82
C ASN A 603 33.62 40.94 -39.16
N GLN A 604 34.42 40.69 -40.20
CA GLN A 604 35.54 41.56 -40.57
C GLN A 604 35.07 42.66 -41.54
N ARG A 605 35.28 43.94 -41.19
CA ARG A 605 34.76 45.09 -41.98
C ARG A 605 35.75 45.69 -42.99
N ASN A 606 37.06 45.44 -42.86
CA ASN A 606 38.11 46.16 -43.63
C ASN A 606 39.16 45.23 -44.30
N GLY A 607 38.82 43.97 -44.58
CA GLY A 607 39.72 43.03 -45.27
C GLY A 607 40.98 42.59 -44.52
N ASN A 608 41.22 43.09 -43.30
CA ASN A 608 42.39 42.73 -42.49
C ASN A 608 42.12 41.44 -41.70
N ASN A 609 42.49 40.30 -42.27
CA ASN A 609 42.21 38.99 -41.71
C ASN A 609 43.19 38.62 -40.59
N ARG A 610 42.67 38.39 -39.37
CA ARG A 610 43.49 38.00 -38.20
C ARG A 610 44.25 36.68 -38.42
N HIS A 611 43.79 35.84 -39.34
CA HIS A 611 44.42 34.56 -39.67
C HIS A 611 45.68 34.70 -40.53
N ASP A 612 45.95 35.85 -41.14
CA ASP A 612 47.14 36.04 -41.98
C ASP A 612 48.44 35.99 -41.15
N LYS A 613 48.34 36.27 -39.84
CA LYS A 613 49.46 36.27 -38.89
C LYS A 613 49.59 34.97 -38.11
N LEU A 614 48.76 33.96 -38.39
CA LEU A 614 48.73 32.70 -37.66
C LEU A 614 49.13 31.52 -38.55
N SER A 615 49.74 30.51 -37.94
CA SER A 615 49.94 29.22 -38.62
C SER A 615 48.58 28.57 -38.94
N PRO A 616 48.50 27.71 -39.98
CA PRO A 616 47.26 27.01 -40.31
C PRO A 616 46.69 26.20 -39.14
N LYS A 617 47.55 25.55 -38.35
CA LYS A 617 47.15 24.82 -37.14
C LYS A 617 46.55 25.73 -36.08
N MET A 618 47.20 26.87 -35.78
CA MET A 618 46.65 27.84 -34.82
C MET A 618 45.34 28.46 -35.29
N SER A 619 45.21 28.74 -36.59
CA SER A 619 43.97 29.22 -37.18
C SER A 619 42.84 28.21 -37.01
N SER A 620 43.11 26.94 -37.28
CA SER A 620 42.13 25.85 -37.12
C SER A 620 41.73 25.67 -35.66
N LEU A 621 42.67 25.74 -34.72
CA LEU A 621 42.37 25.70 -33.28
C LEU A 621 41.47 26.85 -32.84
N VAL A 622 41.68 28.07 -33.35
CA VAL A 622 40.83 29.22 -33.03
C VAL A 622 39.43 29.05 -33.59
N ILE A 623 39.31 28.53 -34.82
CA ILE A 623 38.00 28.25 -35.42
C ILE A 623 37.31 27.14 -34.62
N ILE A 624 37.94 25.98 -34.44
CA ILE A 624 37.36 24.83 -33.74
C ILE A 624 36.94 25.18 -32.30
N SER A 625 37.65 26.11 -31.63
CA SER A 625 37.33 26.47 -30.24
C SER A 625 35.93 27.09 -30.07
N HIS A 626 35.33 27.68 -31.11
CA HIS A 626 34.01 28.30 -30.98
C HIS A 626 32.93 27.30 -30.55
N VAL A 627 33.07 26.02 -30.90
CA VAL A 627 32.13 24.96 -30.48
C VAL A 627 32.18 24.77 -28.96
N LYS A 628 33.41 24.64 -28.42
CA LYS A 628 33.64 24.52 -26.97
C LYS A 628 33.20 25.79 -26.24
N ASP A 629 33.59 26.95 -26.77
CA ASP A 629 33.24 28.26 -26.21
C ASP A 629 31.72 28.47 -26.22
N GLY A 630 31.03 28.02 -27.26
CA GLY A 630 29.58 28.05 -27.38
C GLY A 630 28.90 27.15 -26.37
N CYS A 631 29.42 25.94 -26.14
CA CYS A 631 28.93 25.06 -25.08
C CYS A 631 29.07 25.69 -23.68
N GLU A 632 30.18 26.37 -23.40
CA GLU A 632 30.39 27.07 -22.13
C GLU A 632 29.39 28.22 -21.93
N ILE A 633 29.16 29.03 -22.97
CA ILE A 633 28.17 30.12 -22.95
C ILE A 633 26.75 29.54 -22.80
N ALA A 634 26.44 28.45 -23.49
CA ALA A 634 25.14 27.78 -23.40
C ALA A 634 24.83 27.26 -21.99
N GLN A 635 25.85 26.71 -21.31
CA GLN A 635 25.73 26.30 -19.91
C GLN A 635 25.50 27.47 -18.97
N GLN A 636 26.23 28.57 -19.16
CA GLN A 636 26.05 29.80 -18.37
C GLN A 636 24.66 30.42 -18.57
N ALA A 637 24.17 30.42 -19.81
CA ALA A 637 22.85 30.92 -20.19
C ALA A 637 21.71 29.92 -19.89
N LYS A 638 22.01 28.70 -19.41
CA LYS A 638 21.05 27.63 -19.12
C LYS A 638 20.13 27.31 -20.31
N LEU A 639 20.70 27.22 -21.51
CA LEU A 639 19.92 26.98 -22.74
C LEU A 639 19.27 25.58 -22.78
N GLY A 640 19.74 24.66 -21.95
CA GLY A 640 19.26 23.27 -21.94
C GLY A 640 20.15 22.37 -22.79
N ARG A 641 19.99 21.06 -22.59
CA ARG A 641 20.91 20.07 -23.16
C ARG A 641 20.77 19.94 -24.68
N GLU A 642 19.55 19.97 -25.21
CA GLU A 642 19.31 19.80 -26.66
C GLU A 642 19.99 20.89 -27.49
N ILE A 643 19.83 22.16 -27.11
CA ILE A 643 20.50 23.28 -27.78
C ILE A 643 22.01 23.19 -27.60
N THR A 644 22.50 22.84 -26.39
CA THR A 644 23.94 22.70 -26.13
C THR A 644 24.56 21.57 -26.94
N ASP A 645 23.84 20.47 -27.13
CA ASP A 645 24.30 19.32 -27.92
C ASP A 645 24.30 19.69 -29.41
N ILE A 646 23.29 20.41 -29.93
CA ILE A 646 23.32 20.93 -31.30
C ILE A 646 24.45 21.93 -31.53
N ILE A 647 24.74 22.83 -30.57
CA ILE A 647 25.94 23.69 -30.62
C ILE A 647 27.21 22.84 -30.73
N ARG A 648 27.29 21.70 -30.04
CA ARG A 648 28.44 20.79 -30.13
C ARG A 648 28.53 20.06 -31.48
N GLU A 649 27.38 19.69 -32.03
CA GLU A 649 27.23 18.78 -33.16
C GLU A 649 27.12 19.47 -34.52
N HIS A 650 26.88 20.78 -34.59
CA HIS A 650 26.50 21.45 -35.85
C HIS A 650 27.58 21.43 -36.94
N HIS A 651 28.84 21.16 -36.60
CA HIS A 651 29.90 20.88 -37.58
C HIS A 651 30.31 19.40 -37.66
N GLY A 652 29.73 18.54 -36.81
CA GLY A 652 30.07 17.14 -36.69
C GLY A 652 31.57 16.92 -36.50
N THR A 653 32.14 16.06 -37.34
CA THR A 653 33.59 15.86 -37.44
C THR A 653 34.17 16.47 -38.72
N GLY A 654 33.51 17.51 -39.24
CA GLY A 654 33.85 18.15 -40.51
C GLY A 654 35.29 18.67 -40.54
N LEU A 655 35.86 18.74 -41.75
CA LEU A 655 37.22 19.21 -41.98
C LEU A 655 37.24 20.73 -42.21
N VAL A 656 38.10 21.45 -41.49
CA VAL A 656 38.42 22.86 -41.76
C VAL A 656 39.32 22.96 -42.99
N SER A 657 38.72 22.73 -44.17
CA SER A 657 39.41 22.45 -45.44
C SER A 657 40.37 23.55 -45.87
N PHE A 658 40.00 24.82 -45.74
CA PHE A 658 40.84 25.94 -46.16
C PHE A 658 42.22 25.94 -45.48
N PHE A 659 42.26 25.75 -44.15
CA PHE A 659 43.51 25.74 -43.40
C PHE A 659 44.26 24.42 -43.54
N TYR A 660 43.55 23.30 -43.74
CA TYR A 660 44.18 22.03 -44.07
C TYR A 660 44.91 22.09 -45.43
N ASP A 661 44.25 22.64 -46.45
CA ASP A 661 44.85 22.82 -47.77
C ASP A 661 46.00 23.83 -47.74
N LYS A 662 45.88 24.89 -46.93
CA LYS A 662 46.96 25.85 -46.69
C LYS A 662 48.17 25.18 -46.03
N ALA A 663 47.94 24.29 -45.06
CA ALA A 663 49.01 23.53 -44.40
C ALA A 663 49.71 22.58 -45.39
N LYS A 664 48.95 21.81 -46.18
CA LYS A 664 49.51 20.89 -47.20
C LYS A 664 50.37 21.59 -48.25
N LYS A 665 50.05 22.84 -48.58
CA LYS A 665 50.78 23.66 -49.56
C LYS A 665 51.92 24.48 -48.94
N ASP A 666 52.14 24.37 -47.63
CA ASP A 666 53.21 25.08 -46.94
C ASP A 666 54.58 24.50 -47.32
N LYS A 667 55.60 25.36 -47.38
CA LYS A 667 56.97 24.97 -47.75
C LYS A 667 57.69 24.27 -46.60
N ASP A 668 57.24 24.44 -45.36
CA ASP A 668 57.80 23.78 -44.20
C ASP A 668 57.29 22.33 -44.09
N PRO A 669 58.18 21.31 -44.12
CA PRO A 669 57.81 19.91 -43.95
C PRO A 669 57.07 19.61 -42.64
N SER A 670 57.36 20.36 -41.58
CA SER A 670 56.69 20.20 -40.28
C SER A 670 55.23 20.66 -40.28
N ILE A 671 54.87 21.58 -41.18
CA ILE A 671 53.50 22.11 -41.35
C ILE A 671 52.74 21.28 -42.38
N SER A 672 53.38 20.91 -43.49
CA SER A 672 52.76 20.14 -44.58
C SER A 672 52.49 18.67 -44.23
N SER A 673 53.19 18.12 -43.23
CA SER A 673 52.96 16.76 -42.70
C SER A 673 51.95 16.67 -41.57
N LEU A 674 51.29 17.78 -41.19
CA LEU A 674 50.30 17.77 -40.11
C LEU A 674 49.12 16.83 -40.44
N PRO A 675 48.68 16.00 -39.48
CA PRO A 675 47.60 15.05 -39.71
C PRO A 675 46.26 15.77 -39.87
N GLU A 676 45.35 15.17 -40.64
CA GLU A 676 43.99 15.69 -40.87
C GLU A 676 43.20 15.86 -39.58
N THR A 677 43.48 15.04 -38.56
CA THR A 677 42.87 15.11 -37.23
C THR A 677 43.06 16.46 -36.53
N ASP A 678 44.15 17.18 -36.82
CA ASP A 678 44.41 18.51 -36.26
C ASP A 678 43.49 19.60 -36.84
N PHE A 679 42.78 19.28 -37.93
CA PHE A 679 41.92 20.20 -38.68
C PHE A 679 40.45 19.77 -38.68
N ARG A 680 40.11 18.66 -38.01
CA ARG A 680 38.72 18.20 -37.88
C ARG A 680 38.10 18.68 -36.56
N TYR A 681 36.82 18.97 -36.61
CA TYR A 681 36.04 19.20 -35.40
C TYR A 681 36.01 17.93 -34.54
N PRO A 682 36.02 18.05 -33.20
CA PRO A 682 36.06 16.90 -32.30
C PRO A 682 34.75 16.08 -32.27
N GLY A 683 33.68 16.59 -32.86
CA GLY A 683 32.36 15.96 -32.85
C GLY A 683 31.63 16.05 -31.50
N PRO A 684 30.62 15.19 -31.28
CA PRO A 684 30.22 14.06 -32.15
C PRO A 684 29.53 14.50 -33.45
N LYS A 685 29.32 13.55 -34.38
CA LYS A 685 28.42 13.75 -35.54
C LYS A 685 27.00 14.10 -35.04
N PRO A 686 26.16 14.79 -35.84
CA PRO A 686 24.75 15.01 -35.56
C PRO A 686 24.03 13.75 -35.05
N GLN A 687 23.41 13.84 -33.88
CA GLN A 687 22.70 12.71 -33.24
C GLN A 687 21.19 12.70 -33.54
N THR A 688 20.66 13.83 -34.03
CA THR A 688 19.23 14.11 -34.23
C THR A 688 18.99 14.73 -35.60
N LYS A 689 17.74 14.66 -36.09
CA LYS A 689 17.36 15.30 -37.36
C LYS A 689 17.61 16.81 -37.32
N GLU A 690 17.29 17.44 -36.18
CA GLU A 690 17.45 18.87 -35.96
C GLU A 690 18.93 19.28 -35.99
N ALA A 691 19.83 18.52 -35.36
CA ALA A 691 21.28 18.76 -35.46
C ALA A 691 21.78 18.65 -36.92
N GLY A 692 21.31 17.63 -37.65
CA GLY A 692 21.65 17.45 -39.07
C GLY A 692 21.13 18.60 -39.94
N LEU A 693 19.93 19.11 -39.67
CA LEU A 693 19.38 20.28 -40.34
C LEU A 693 20.22 21.54 -40.08
N VAL A 694 20.65 21.78 -38.83
CA VAL A 694 21.53 22.92 -38.51
C VAL A 694 22.86 22.82 -39.23
N LEU A 695 23.47 21.62 -39.28
CA LEU A 695 24.70 21.39 -40.05
C LEU A 695 24.51 21.70 -41.54
N LEU A 696 23.44 21.18 -42.16
CA LEU A 696 23.16 21.44 -43.57
C LEU A 696 22.87 22.92 -43.83
N GLY A 697 22.09 23.56 -42.94
CA GLY A 697 21.73 24.98 -43.02
C GLY A 697 22.95 25.88 -42.96
N ASP A 698 23.84 25.65 -41.99
CA ASP A 698 25.09 26.39 -41.83
C ASP A 698 25.99 26.27 -43.08
N VAL A 699 26.27 25.04 -43.52
CA VAL A 699 27.10 24.77 -44.71
C VAL A 699 26.54 25.45 -45.96
N LEU A 700 25.22 25.41 -46.14
CA LEU A 700 24.56 25.95 -47.33
C LEU A 700 24.45 27.47 -47.30
N GLU A 701 24.13 28.08 -46.16
CA GLU A 701 24.14 29.53 -45.99
C GLU A 701 25.54 30.07 -46.26
N ALA A 702 26.56 29.53 -45.59
CA ALA A 702 27.94 29.98 -45.73
C ALA A 702 28.47 29.79 -47.16
N SER A 703 28.14 28.67 -47.81
CA SER A 703 28.53 28.42 -49.20
C SER A 703 27.79 29.30 -50.20
N SER A 704 26.56 29.68 -49.92
CA SER A 704 25.76 30.52 -50.82
C SER A 704 26.29 31.96 -50.91
N ARG A 705 26.91 32.47 -49.84
CA ARG A 705 27.54 33.78 -49.80
C ARG A 705 28.73 33.94 -50.75
N THR A 706 29.33 32.85 -51.21
CA THR A 706 30.47 32.88 -52.14
C THR A 706 30.05 32.83 -53.62
N LEU A 707 28.76 32.64 -53.92
CA LEU A 707 28.26 32.60 -55.29
C LEU A 707 28.29 33.99 -55.92
N SER A 708 29.07 34.14 -56.99
CA SER A 708 29.01 35.29 -57.89
C SER A 708 27.81 35.11 -58.84
N ASN A 709 26.86 36.04 -58.85
CA ASN A 709 25.61 36.00 -59.64
C ASN A 709 24.77 34.73 -59.37
N PRO A 710 24.00 34.70 -58.27
CA PRO A 710 23.25 33.53 -57.82
C PRO A 710 21.98 33.30 -58.65
N THR A 711 22.12 32.66 -59.82
CA THR A 711 20.96 32.22 -60.62
C THR A 711 20.29 30.99 -59.99
N PRO A 712 18.98 30.73 -60.25
CA PRO A 712 18.30 29.57 -59.69
C PRO A 712 18.96 28.22 -60.00
N ALA A 713 19.52 28.06 -61.19
CA ALA A 713 20.27 26.87 -61.56
C ALA A 713 21.56 26.71 -60.73
N ARG A 714 22.32 27.80 -60.52
CA ARG A 714 23.54 27.80 -59.72
C ARG A 714 23.27 27.52 -58.24
N ILE A 715 22.19 28.08 -57.70
CA ILE A 715 21.74 27.78 -56.34
C ILE A 715 21.38 26.29 -56.24
N SER A 716 20.61 25.76 -57.19
CA SER A 716 20.23 24.34 -57.19
C SER A 716 21.43 23.40 -57.25
N SER A 717 22.40 23.68 -58.12
CA SER A 717 23.65 22.90 -58.17
C SER A 717 24.43 23.01 -56.87
N LEU A 718 24.58 24.21 -56.30
CA LEU A 718 25.28 24.40 -55.04
C LEU A 718 24.63 23.59 -53.90
N VAL A 719 23.29 23.64 -53.81
CA VAL A 719 22.54 22.93 -52.77
C VAL A 719 22.76 21.43 -52.89
N HIS A 720 22.64 20.89 -54.10
CA HIS A 720 22.87 19.47 -54.36
C HIS A 720 24.29 19.04 -54.01
N ASP A 721 25.30 19.74 -54.53
CA ASP A 721 26.72 19.42 -54.33
C ASP A 721 27.12 19.44 -52.85
N ARG A 722 26.57 20.37 -52.07
CA ARG A 722 26.91 20.50 -50.64
C ARG A 722 26.23 19.43 -49.79
N ILE A 723 24.97 19.12 -50.06
CA ILE A 723 24.28 18.00 -49.37
C ILE A 723 24.99 16.68 -49.68
N GLU A 724 25.36 16.45 -50.95
CA GLU A 724 26.10 15.26 -51.37
C GLU A 724 27.46 15.16 -50.67
N LYS A 725 28.24 16.25 -50.60
CA LYS A 725 29.52 16.25 -49.88
C LYS A 725 29.37 15.92 -48.39
N VAL A 726 28.38 16.49 -47.72
CA VAL A 726 28.10 16.20 -46.29
C VAL A 726 27.71 14.73 -46.11
N PHE A 727 26.91 14.19 -47.03
CA PHE A 727 26.52 12.78 -47.04
C PHE A 727 27.71 11.85 -47.28
N MET A 728 28.56 12.15 -48.27
CA MET A 728 29.73 11.35 -48.62
C MET A 728 30.84 11.39 -47.54
N ASP A 729 30.96 12.46 -46.76
CA ASP A 729 31.85 12.54 -45.57
C ASP A 729 31.26 11.79 -44.35
N GLY A 730 30.10 11.14 -44.51
CA GLY A 730 29.43 10.35 -43.46
C GLY A 730 28.92 11.19 -42.29
N GLN A 731 28.79 12.51 -42.42
CA GLN A 731 28.40 13.38 -41.30
C GLN A 731 26.98 13.08 -40.78
N LEU A 732 26.13 12.46 -41.60
CA LEU A 732 24.73 12.19 -41.26
C LEU A 732 24.49 10.77 -40.74
N ASP A 733 25.52 9.92 -40.64
CA ASP A 733 25.40 8.49 -40.30
C ASP A 733 24.75 8.22 -38.93
N GLU A 734 24.84 9.17 -38.00
CA GLU A 734 24.38 9.01 -36.61
C GLU A 734 23.04 9.72 -36.32
N CYS A 735 22.44 10.36 -37.34
CA CYS A 735 21.14 11.00 -37.26
C CYS A 735 20.09 10.27 -38.13
N GLU A 736 18.81 10.42 -37.79
CA GLU A 736 17.72 9.67 -38.43
C GLU A 736 17.22 10.31 -39.75
N LEU A 737 18.03 11.14 -40.42
CA LEU A 737 17.66 11.75 -41.71
C LEU A 737 17.67 10.70 -42.82
N THR A 738 16.53 10.55 -43.49
CA THR A 738 16.39 9.62 -44.62
C THR A 738 16.77 10.27 -45.94
N MET A 739 17.08 9.49 -46.99
CA MET A 739 17.29 10.03 -48.34
C MET A 739 16.09 10.84 -48.84
N ARG A 740 14.87 10.43 -48.48
CA ARG A 740 13.64 11.18 -48.78
C ARG A 740 13.61 12.53 -48.07
N ASP A 741 14.08 12.59 -46.82
CA ASP A 741 14.20 13.84 -46.08
C ASP A 741 15.22 14.78 -46.77
N LEU A 742 16.37 14.26 -47.21
CA LEU A 742 17.40 15.06 -47.91
C LEU A 742 16.88 15.68 -49.21
N SER A 743 16.12 14.96 -50.02
CA SER A 743 15.50 15.52 -51.24
C SER A 743 14.53 16.67 -50.92
N LYS A 744 13.70 16.50 -49.88
CA LYS A 744 12.78 17.57 -49.43
C LYS A 744 13.52 18.77 -48.86
N ILE A 745 14.58 18.54 -48.09
CA ILE A 745 15.43 19.61 -47.54
C ILE A 745 16.04 20.42 -48.68
N ALA A 746 16.57 19.76 -49.71
CA ALA A 746 17.13 20.43 -50.89
C ALA A 746 16.10 21.31 -51.60
N GLU A 747 14.87 20.80 -51.80
CA GLU A 747 13.76 21.57 -52.40
C GLU A 747 13.43 22.84 -51.59
N ILE A 748 13.27 22.70 -50.26
CA ILE A 748 12.94 23.82 -49.38
C ILE A 748 14.07 24.85 -49.34
N PHE A 749 15.32 24.40 -49.23
CA PHE A 749 16.48 25.30 -49.20
C PHE A 749 16.64 26.03 -50.53
N ASN A 750 16.47 25.36 -51.66
CA ASN A 750 16.45 26.00 -52.97
C ASN A 750 15.40 27.10 -53.05
N ARG A 751 14.18 26.85 -52.58
CA ARG A 751 13.11 27.85 -52.58
C ARG A 751 13.46 29.08 -51.75
N ILE A 752 13.98 28.88 -50.54
CA ILE A 752 14.31 29.97 -49.61
C ILE A 752 15.53 30.76 -50.09
N LEU A 753 16.60 30.08 -50.51
CA LEU A 753 17.81 30.73 -51.03
C LEU A 753 17.51 31.52 -52.30
N ASN A 754 16.69 31.00 -53.22
CA ASN A 754 16.22 31.79 -54.37
C ASN A 754 15.51 33.08 -53.91
N GLY A 755 14.62 32.98 -52.90
CA GLY A 755 13.95 34.15 -52.32
C GLY A 755 14.91 35.17 -51.71
N ILE A 756 15.98 34.73 -51.04
CA ILE A 756 16.99 35.60 -50.42
C ILE A 756 17.86 36.29 -51.49
N PHE A 757 18.24 35.56 -52.54
CA PHE A 757 19.15 36.02 -53.59
C PHE A 757 18.45 36.66 -54.80
N HIS A 758 17.12 36.68 -54.86
CA HIS A 758 16.38 37.40 -55.89
C HIS A 758 16.69 38.91 -55.80
N HIS A 759 17.37 39.42 -56.84
CA HIS A 759 17.63 40.83 -57.06
C HIS A 759 16.37 41.68 -56.84
N ARG A 760 16.42 42.66 -55.93
CA ARG A 760 15.67 43.89 -56.15
C ARG A 760 16.14 44.41 -57.51
N VAL A 761 15.23 44.55 -58.46
CA VAL A 761 15.52 45.10 -59.79
C VAL A 761 16.27 46.42 -59.59
N ASP A 762 17.55 46.46 -59.96
CA ASP A 762 18.24 47.73 -60.15
C ASP A 762 17.55 48.39 -61.34
N TYR A 763 16.78 49.44 -61.07
CA TYR A 763 16.31 50.31 -62.13
C TYR A 763 17.55 50.87 -62.82
N PRO A 764 17.71 50.68 -64.14
CA PRO A 764 18.82 51.30 -64.85
C PRO A 764 18.73 52.81 -64.62
N ASP A 765 19.81 53.38 -64.08
CA ASP A 765 20.02 54.82 -64.07
C ASP A 765 19.80 55.31 -65.49
N GLN A 766 18.71 56.06 -65.71
CA GLN A 766 18.43 56.66 -67.00
C GLN A 766 19.50 57.73 -67.23
N GLY A 767 20.60 57.32 -67.85
CA GLY A 767 21.57 58.22 -68.43
C GLY A 767 20.85 59.20 -69.34
N VAL A 768 20.83 60.47 -68.93
CA VAL A 768 20.42 61.60 -69.74
C VAL A 768 21.29 61.59 -71.00
N ARG A 769 20.72 61.12 -72.11
CA ARG A 769 21.28 61.30 -73.45
C ARG A 769 20.80 62.64 -73.97
N GLU A 770 21.74 63.55 -74.16
CA GLU A 770 21.61 64.78 -74.94
C GLU A 770 21.04 64.45 -76.33
N ALA A 771 19.88 65.03 -76.64
CA ALA A 771 19.31 65.01 -77.99
C ALA A 771 19.77 66.27 -78.74
N GLY A 772 20.49 66.06 -79.84
CA GLY A 772 20.93 67.10 -80.74
C GLY A 772 19.76 67.85 -81.38
N ILE A 773 19.81 69.18 -81.26
CA ILE A 773 18.95 70.11 -82.00
C ILE A 773 19.58 70.32 -83.37
N ARG A 774 18.99 69.71 -84.42
CA ARG A 774 19.12 70.22 -85.79
C ARG A 774 18.07 71.32 -85.96
N LYS A 775 18.54 72.55 -86.20
CA LYS A 775 17.73 73.71 -86.59
C LYS A 775 17.94 73.90 -88.09
N ASP A 776 16.90 73.66 -88.87
CA ASP A 776 16.84 74.11 -90.26
C ASP A 776 16.52 75.61 -90.33
N VAL A 777 17.10 76.23 -91.34
CA VAL A 777 17.19 77.66 -91.63
C VAL A 777 15.95 78.11 -92.41
N ASN A 778 15.37 79.28 -92.05
CA ASN A 778 15.14 80.42 -92.98
C ASN A 778 14.29 81.56 -92.37
N GLY A 779 14.87 82.78 -92.36
CA GLY A 779 14.24 83.96 -92.96
C GLY A 779 13.62 85.08 -92.09
N HIS A 780 14.35 86.21 -92.01
CA HIS A 780 13.94 87.64 -92.00
C HIS A 780 13.24 88.30 -90.78
N SER A 781 13.90 89.33 -90.19
CA SER A 781 13.64 90.80 -90.25
C SER A 781 12.75 91.26 -89.08
N ASP A 782 13.06 92.23 -88.22
CA ASP A 782 13.99 93.37 -88.18
C ASP A 782 14.64 93.51 -86.79
#